data_AF-A0AAV6GYW6-F1
#
_entry.id   AF-A0AAV6GYW6-F1
#
_cell.length_a   1.000
_cell.length_b   1.000
_cell.length_c   1.000
_cell.angle_alpha   90.00
_cell.angle_beta   90.00
_cell.angle_gamma   90.00
#
_symmetry.space_group_name_H-M   'P 1'
#
loop_
_entity.id
_entity.type
_entity.pdbx_description
1 polymer ?
#
loop_
_entity_poly.entity_id
_entity_poly.type
_entity_poly.pdbx_seq_one_letter_code
_entity_poly.pdbx_strand_id
1 'polypeptide(L)'
;MRAIGLYFMAVVFSLMASIERTLTLPVLVGGIYSVMKNNTGLIDINKGLDLFEGDIKLPPKYDKSGVIDPGYRWTIPVPLEFDSSLDLNARGVITKALEQFRLKTCIDFKIRDTEMHYVKIVKDNGCYGYVGNYYMAGQPLSIGDGCDSIAIVEHEMLHTLGFWHEQSRPDRDDHISILWNNIEEGKENNFEIKEYAEATTQGTAYDYESLMHYDKDAFSNGWGDTIYTKKQEFQNIIGQRQDFSPTDVLELNLLYGCSTSSTVTFLDGCNFEEDMCDMRACSTAESRWKAVSSIVGGPTEDHSIPQDQGGKGHFMHFSTVSGMTGDRGLLKTKIMTPQRDFQCLEFFYYSKGNDKDQLNIWIREFQSVDDVGATRLIGQITGSTADYWQLQHIQLYTTKAFLIEFESVKGEGMSSGGFSLDDINLSETTCPHSVWHIRNFAEHLQQSGVFSFSPRLYSTEGYSYQVLVSYGPEALGVFFWLVSGVYDNSLQWPCPSRQITIELLEQTSSILKRMSKQISVTLDTTETFTINGQTFYKWDNPLIFGKQYEDSKGWYYAGPLIGDGNFISKERIMAGDFIRGGDAFLLISFEDVLAQPSPILPTPMSVTYDSFTPSPADNLSPCVYYECDFVSVNRTAVCIPSHFIAFLAFIVTVILSIH
;
A
#
# COMPACT_ATOMS: atom_id res chain seq x y z
N MET A 1 -42.31 9.99 -27.10
CA MET A 1 -41.77 10.42 -25.78
C MET A 1 -41.10 9.25 -25.04
N ARG A 2 -40.08 8.63 -25.65
CA ARG A 2 -39.22 7.59 -25.02
C ARG A 2 -37.79 7.61 -25.58
N ALA A 3 -37.35 8.75 -26.12
CA ALA A 3 -36.04 8.91 -26.76
C ALA A 3 -35.30 10.20 -26.32
N ILE A 4 -35.79 10.89 -25.29
CA ILE A 4 -35.21 12.18 -24.81
C ILE A 4 -34.48 11.99 -23.46
N GLY A 5 -34.67 10.88 -22.75
CA GLY A 5 -34.05 10.62 -21.44
C GLY A 5 -32.61 10.10 -21.47
N LEU A 6 -32.17 9.47 -22.56
CA LEU A 6 -30.81 8.92 -22.68
C LEU A 6 -29.79 9.94 -23.21
N TYR A 7 -30.25 10.99 -23.90
CA TYR A 7 -29.37 12.06 -24.39
C TYR A 7 -28.99 13.06 -23.28
N PHE A 8 -29.83 13.20 -22.25
CA PHE A 8 -29.57 14.15 -21.16
C PHE A 8 -28.51 13.64 -20.16
N MET A 9 -28.31 12.32 -20.02
CA MET A 9 -27.22 11.77 -19.20
C MET A 9 -25.86 11.80 -19.90
N ALA A 10 -25.81 11.62 -21.23
CA ALA A 10 -24.56 11.70 -21.98
C ALA A 10 -24.02 13.13 -22.10
N VAL A 11 -24.90 14.14 -22.16
CA VAL A 11 -24.50 15.55 -22.29
C VAL A 11 -24.00 16.15 -20.96
N VAL A 12 -24.42 15.62 -19.80
CA VAL A 12 -23.91 16.07 -18.49
C VAL A 12 -22.49 15.57 -18.22
N PHE A 13 -22.13 14.38 -18.72
CA PHE A 13 -20.74 13.90 -18.65
C PHE A 13 -19.81 14.61 -19.65
N SER A 14 -20.32 14.97 -20.84
CA SER A 14 -19.49 15.61 -21.87
C SER A 14 -19.30 17.13 -21.71
N LEU A 15 -20.07 17.81 -20.85
CA LEU A 15 -19.88 19.23 -20.53
C LEU A 15 -18.95 19.50 -19.32
N MET A 16 -18.47 18.45 -18.64
CA MET A 16 -17.61 18.57 -17.44
C MET A 16 -16.12 18.79 -17.77
N ALA A 17 -15.74 18.84 -19.05
CA ALA A 17 -14.35 19.04 -19.48
C ALA A 17 -13.95 20.52 -19.70
N SER A 18 -14.75 21.52 -19.31
CA SER A 18 -14.45 22.93 -19.66
C SER A 18 -14.90 23.99 -18.64
N ILE A 19 -14.83 23.73 -17.33
CA ILE A 19 -14.95 24.81 -16.33
C ILE A 19 -13.82 24.68 -15.29
N GLU A 20 -12.67 25.25 -15.63
CA GLU A 20 -11.64 25.64 -14.66
C GLU A 20 -12.15 26.82 -13.81
N ARG A 21 -12.19 26.61 -12.49
CA ARG A 21 -11.71 27.51 -11.40
C ARG A 21 -12.51 27.28 -10.11
N THR A 22 -11.78 26.83 -9.09
CA THR A 22 -12.02 27.06 -7.64
C THR A 22 -13.49 27.12 -7.21
N LEU A 23 -14.12 25.94 -7.08
CA LEU A 23 -15.22 25.64 -6.15
C LEU A 23 -15.62 24.17 -6.37
N THR A 24 -15.36 23.30 -5.40
CA THR A 24 -15.90 21.94 -5.34
C THR A 24 -17.41 22.01 -5.15
N LEU A 25 -18.17 22.17 -6.24
CA LEU A 25 -19.62 22.21 -6.19
C LEU A 25 -20.17 20.80 -5.88
N PRO A 26 -21.12 20.66 -4.96
CA PRO A 26 -21.78 19.38 -4.72
C PRO A 26 -22.56 18.94 -5.96
N VAL A 27 -22.21 17.79 -6.54
CA VAL A 27 -22.92 17.19 -7.66
C VAL A 27 -23.93 16.19 -7.14
N LEU A 28 -25.17 16.27 -7.66
CA LEU A 28 -26.28 15.38 -7.31
C LEU A 28 -26.21 14.13 -8.21
N VAL A 29 -25.40 13.12 -7.85
CA VAL A 29 -25.34 11.86 -8.59
C VAL A 29 -26.40 10.91 -8.01
N GLY A 30 -27.45 10.61 -8.79
CA GLY A 30 -28.51 9.67 -8.37
C GLY A 30 -29.28 10.08 -7.10
N GLY A 31 -29.32 11.37 -6.75
CA GLY A 31 -29.93 11.84 -5.51
C GLY A 31 -28.99 11.85 -4.29
N ILE A 32 -27.68 11.67 -4.49
CA ILE A 32 -26.64 11.68 -3.45
C ILE A 32 -25.81 12.97 -3.62
N TYR A 33 -25.59 13.70 -2.52
CA TYR A 33 -24.67 14.84 -2.52
C TYR A 33 -23.23 14.32 -2.54
N SER A 34 -22.53 14.55 -3.65
CA SER A 34 -21.14 14.13 -3.84
C SER A 34 -20.20 15.33 -3.97
N VAL A 35 -19.07 15.27 -3.29
CA VAL A 35 -17.94 16.19 -3.47
C VAL A 35 -16.79 15.40 -4.07
N MET A 36 -16.50 15.65 -5.35
CA MET A 36 -15.41 14.99 -6.06
C MET A 36 -14.09 15.71 -5.78
N LYS A 37 -13.07 14.94 -5.40
CA LYS A 37 -11.69 15.42 -5.40
C LYS A 37 -11.28 15.61 -6.86
N ASN A 38 -10.68 16.75 -7.16
CA ASN A 38 -10.19 17.02 -8.50
C ASN A 38 -8.92 16.18 -8.72
N ASN A 39 -8.92 15.33 -9.75
CA ASN A 39 -7.78 14.49 -10.12
C ASN A 39 -7.18 15.05 -11.42
N THR A 40 -6.65 16.27 -11.32
CA THR A 40 -5.99 16.97 -12.43
C THR A 40 -4.56 16.47 -12.55
N GLY A 41 -4.08 16.23 -13.78
CA GLY A 41 -2.70 15.79 -14.02
C GLY A 41 -1.69 16.82 -13.52
N LEU A 42 -0.49 16.36 -13.13
CA LEU A 42 0.57 17.21 -12.59
C LEU A 42 0.90 18.40 -13.50
N ILE A 43 1.02 18.13 -14.80
CA ILE A 43 1.30 19.15 -15.83
C ILE A 43 0.19 20.19 -15.93
N ASP A 44 -1.07 19.76 -15.81
CA ASP A 44 -2.23 20.66 -15.84
C ASP A 44 -2.33 21.51 -14.56
N ILE A 45 -1.97 20.96 -13.39
CA ILE A 45 -1.91 21.71 -12.13
C ILE A 45 -0.91 22.88 -12.26
N ASN A 46 0.23 22.64 -12.93
CA ASN A 46 1.29 23.62 -13.11
C ASN A 46 1.13 24.53 -14.32
N LYS A 47 -0.01 24.45 -15.01
CA LYS A 47 -0.24 25.20 -16.24
C LYS A 47 -0.07 26.71 -16.02
N GLY A 48 0.82 27.31 -16.81
CA GLY A 48 1.12 28.75 -16.75
C GLY A 48 2.20 29.17 -15.76
N LEU A 49 2.86 28.23 -15.06
CA LEU A 49 3.95 28.54 -14.12
C LEU A 49 5.34 28.66 -14.77
N ASP A 50 5.46 28.27 -16.03
CA ASP A 50 6.71 28.31 -16.83
C ASP A 50 7.91 27.64 -16.12
N LEU A 51 7.63 26.49 -15.50
CA LEU A 51 8.63 25.63 -14.88
C LEU A 51 9.31 24.77 -15.93
N PHE A 52 10.58 24.45 -15.69
CA PHE A 52 11.35 23.57 -16.56
C PHE A 52 10.77 22.16 -16.48
N GLU A 53 10.51 21.52 -17.62
CA GLU A 53 9.82 20.22 -17.65
C GLU A 53 8.52 20.23 -16.80
N GLY A 54 7.81 21.36 -16.73
CA GLY A 54 6.49 21.44 -16.10
C GLY A 54 6.45 21.60 -14.58
N ASP A 55 7.40 21.05 -13.83
CA ASP A 55 7.41 21.01 -12.35
C ASP A 55 8.81 21.20 -11.74
N ILE A 56 9.85 21.40 -12.57
CA ILE A 56 11.21 21.60 -12.06
C ILE A 56 11.53 23.09 -11.97
N LYS A 57 11.91 23.51 -10.77
CA LYS A 57 12.45 24.84 -10.52
C LYS A 57 13.96 24.85 -10.72
N LEU A 58 14.42 25.66 -11.67
CA LEU A 58 15.85 25.83 -11.92
C LEU A 58 16.49 26.85 -10.97
N PRO A 59 17.77 26.66 -10.58
CA PRO A 59 18.49 27.63 -9.75
C PRO A 59 18.77 28.93 -10.51
N PRO A 60 18.78 30.10 -9.86
CA PRO A 60 18.96 31.39 -10.54
C PRO A 60 20.31 31.65 -11.23
N LYS A 61 21.35 30.83 -10.96
CA LYS A 61 22.75 31.10 -11.37
C LYS A 61 23.61 29.86 -11.63
N TYR A 62 23.16 28.83 -12.35
CA TYR A 62 24.09 27.78 -12.86
C TYR A 62 23.55 27.12 -14.15
N ASP A 63 24.37 27.11 -15.21
CA ASP A 63 24.13 26.45 -16.52
C ASP A 63 24.51 24.96 -16.55
N LYS A 64 24.55 24.27 -15.40
CA LYS A 64 24.88 22.84 -15.35
C LYS A 64 24.02 22.13 -14.31
N SER A 65 23.04 21.40 -14.79
CA SER A 65 22.10 20.65 -13.96
C SER A 65 22.64 19.23 -13.83
N GLY A 66 23.46 18.97 -12.82
CA GLY A 66 24.18 17.69 -12.73
C GLY A 66 23.71 16.80 -11.59
N VAL A 67 22.82 15.84 -11.86
CA VAL A 67 22.42 14.78 -10.92
C VAL A 67 23.57 13.80 -10.61
N ILE A 68 24.56 13.75 -11.50
CA ILE A 68 25.73 12.87 -11.37
C ILE A 68 26.68 13.36 -10.28
N ASP A 69 26.79 14.67 -10.04
CA ASP A 69 27.75 15.20 -9.06
C ASP A 69 27.27 14.88 -7.63
N PRO A 70 28.02 14.06 -6.86
CA PRO A 70 27.68 13.74 -5.48
C PRO A 70 27.50 14.98 -4.58
N GLY A 71 28.06 16.12 -4.99
CA GLY A 71 27.88 17.41 -4.34
C GLY A 71 26.42 17.88 -4.27
N TYR A 72 25.50 17.41 -5.11
CA TYR A 72 24.08 17.77 -5.03
C TYR A 72 23.22 16.75 -4.27
N ARG A 73 23.82 15.74 -3.63
CA ARG A 73 23.05 14.77 -2.83
C ARG A 73 22.74 15.32 -1.44
N TRP A 74 21.59 14.95 -0.91
CA TRP A 74 21.28 15.24 0.49
C TRP A 74 22.05 14.30 1.41
N THR A 75 22.40 14.79 2.60
CA THR A 75 22.83 13.91 3.69
C THR A 75 21.59 13.33 4.35
N ILE A 76 21.57 12.01 4.59
CA ILE A 76 20.47 11.31 5.24
C ILE A 76 20.69 11.30 6.77
N PRO A 77 19.66 11.57 7.59
CA PRO A 77 18.28 11.92 7.22
C PRO A 77 18.13 13.36 6.70
N VAL A 78 17.29 13.53 5.66
CA VAL A 78 17.01 14.83 5.03
C VAL A 78 16.21 15.72 6.00
N PRO A 79 16.69 16.92 6.35
CA PRO A 79 15.96 17.84 7.23
C PRO A 79 14.81 18.54 6.48
N LEU A 80 13.61 18.48 7.08
CA LEU A 80 12.37 19.03 6.54
C LEU A 80 11.77 20.09 7.49
N GLU A 81 11.19 21.13 6.92
CA GLU A 81 10.38 22.13 7.63
C GLU A 81 9.02 22.26 6.95
N PHE A 82 7.93 22.04 7.68
CA PHE A 82 6.57 22.24 7.19
C PHE A 82 6.17 23.70 7.42
N ASP A 83 5.91 24.46 6.35
CA ASP A 83 5.37 25.81 6.49
C ASP A 83 3.92 25.77 7.01
N SER A 84 3.56 26.80 7.77
CA SER A 84 2.19 27.01 8.26
C SER A 84 1.13 27.14 7.16
N SER A 85 1.55 27.43 5.91
CA SER A 85 0.66 27.54 4.76
C SER A 85 0.07 26.21 4.29
N LEU A 86 0.66 25.07 4.69
CA LEU A 86 0.24 23.76 4.20
C LEU A 86 -1.11 23.34 4.76
N ASP A 87 -1.97 22.82 3.88
CA ASP A 87 -3.23 22.23 4.28
C ASP A 87 -3.00 21.01 5.17
N LEU A 88 -3.93 20.76 6.09
CA LEU A 88 -3.83 19.62 7.00
C LEU A 88 -3.79 18.29 6.22
N ASN A 89 -4.54 18.17 5.13
CA ASN A 89 -4.51 16.98 4.28
C ASN A 89 -3.14 16.76 3.63
N ALA A 90 -2.53 17.82 3.09
CA ALA A 90 -1.20 17.77 2.52
C ALA A 90 -0.16 17.30 3.56
N ARG A 91 -0.23 17.81 4.80
CA ARG A 91 0.68 17.37 5.88
C ARG A 91 0.58 15.87 6.18
N GLY A 92 -0.65 15.34 6.25
CA GLY A 92 -0.87 13.90 6.43
C GLY A 92 -0.36 13.07 5.26
N VAL A 93 -0.64 13.51 4.02
CA VAL A 93 -0.19 12.84 2.79
C VAL A 93 1.33 12.86 2.66
N ILE A 94 1.97 14.00 2.96
CA ILE A 94 3.43 14.10 2.97
C ILE A 94 4.01 13.10 3.96
N THR A 95 3.46 13.03 5.17
CA THR A 95 3.95 12.08 6.19
C THR A 95 3.85 10.63 5.69
N LYS A 96 2.76 10.27 4.99
CA LYS A 96 2.61 8.93 4.38
C LYS A 96 3.62 8.68 3.25
N ALA A 97 3.91 9.68 2.41
CA ALA A 97 4.96 9.59 1.39
C ALA A 97 6.33 9.31 2.02
N LEU A 98 6.68 10.00 3.12
CA LEU A 98 7.94 9.76 3.83
C LEU A 98 8.03 8.33 4.38
N GLU A 99 6.92 7.73 4.81
CA GLU A 99 6.89 6.32 5.23
C GLU A 99 7.11 5.35 4.07
N GLN A 100 6.69 5.67 2.83
CA GLN A 100 7.00 4.84 1.66
C GLN A 100 8.50 4.84 1.33
N PHE A 101 9.16 6.01 1.41
CA PHE A 101 10.61 6.07 1.30
C PHE A 101 11.31 5.22 2.36
N ARG A 102 10.89 5.33 3.63
CA ARG A 102 11.46 4.53 4.75
C ARG A 102 11.24 3.03 4.56
N LEU A 103 10.11 2.64 4.00
CA LEU A 103 9.77 1.24 3.75
C LEU A 103 10.63 0.65 2.63
N LYS A 104 10.76 1.36 1.52
CA LYS A 104 11.33 0.83 0.27
C LYS A 104 12.82 1.14 0.07
N THR A 105 13.36 2.10 0.81
CA THR A 105 14.72 2.62 0.60
C THR A 105 15.46 2.84 1.92
N CYS A 106 16.74 3.23 1.84
CA CYS A 106 17.49 3.73 2.99
C CYS A 106 17.33 5.23 3.25
N ILE A 107 16.49 5.92 2.48
CA ILE A 107 16.24 7.35 2.64
C ILE A 107 15.35 7.57 3.85
N ASP A 108 15.82 8.44 4.74
CA ASP A 108 15.08 8.87 5.92
C ASP A 108 15.03 10.40 5.98
N PHE A 109 14.08 10.89 6.77
CA PHE A 109 13.73 12.29 6.91
C PHE A 109 13.58 12.65 8.37
N LYS A 110 13.90 13.89 8.73
CA LYS A 110 13.68 14.41 10.08
C LYS A 110 13.08 15.80 10.03
N ILE A 111 12.32 16.16 11.06
CA ILE A 111 11.97 17.55 11.28
C ILE A 111 13.26 18.31 11.61
N ARG A 112 13.46 19.41 10.91
CA ARG A 112 14.61 20.29 11.08
C ARG A 112 14.74 20.77 12.53
N ASP A 113 15.97 20.77 13.03
CA ASP A 113 16.37 21.43 14.27
C ASP A 113 17.21 22.68 13.95
N THR A 114 18.52 22.50 13.74
CA THR A 114 19.49 23.59 13.54
C THR A 114 20.18 23.54 12.19
N GLU A 115 19.81 22.60 11.31
CA GLU A 115 20.43 22.44 10.01
C GLU A 115 20.29 23.71 9.16
N MET A 116 21.42 24.18 8.61
CA MET A 116 21.44 25.38 7.77
C MET A 116 20.78 25.15 6.41
N HIS A 117 20.91 23.95 5.86
CA HIS A 117 20.38 23.56 4.56
C HIS A 117 19.30 22.51 4.78
N TYR A 118 18.11 22.77 4.24
CA TYR A 118 16.93 21.95 4.50
C TYR A 118 15.88 22.19 3.42
N VAL A 119 14.96 21.24 3.30
CA VAL A 119 13.79 21.35 2.42
C VAL A 119 12.67 22.04 3.19
N LYS A 120 12.16 23.14 2.64
CA LYS A 120 11.01 23.85 3.18
C LYS A 120 9.78 23.51 2.36
N ILE A 121 8.87 22.75 2.92
CA ILE A 121 7.64 22.34 2.23
C ILE A 121 6.60 23.44 2.40
N VAL A 122 6.12 23.98 1.27
CA VAL A 122 5.27 25.18 1.22
C VAL A 122 4.02 24.90 0.39
N LYS A 123 3.00 25.75 0.56
CA LYS A 123 1.81 25.78 -0.29
C LYS A 123 1.92 26.97 -1.25
N ASP A 124 2.63 26.80 -2.35
CA ASP A 124 2.64 27.79 -3.44
C ASP A 124 1.61 27.41 -4.52
N ASN A 125 1.58 28.18 -5.62
CA ASN A 125 0.80 27.81 -6.80
C ASN A 125 1.55 26.70 -7.56
N GLY A 126 0.93 25.52 -7.68
CA GLY A 126 1.50 24.34 -8.35
C GLY A 126 2.24 23.36 -7.44
N CYS A 127 2.67 22.24 -8.03
CA CYS A 127 3.52 21.22 -7.44
C CYS A 127 4.89 21.31 -8.09
N TYR A 128 5.95 21.59 -7.32
CA TYR A 128 7.27 21.72 -7.94
C TYR A 128 8.41 21.59 -6.92
N GLY A 129 9.56 21.19 -7.42
CA GLY A 129 10.78 21.01 -6.63
C GLY A 129 12.04 21.43 -7.37
N TYR A 130 13.17 21.38 -6.68
CA TYR A 130 14.49 21.46 -7.28
C TYR A 130 15.04 20.06 -7.48
N VAL A 131 15.83 19.85 -8.53
CA VAL A 131 16.56 18.58 -8.70
C VAL A 131 17.85 18.59 -7.87
N GLY A 132 17.83 17.90 -6.72
CA GLY A 132 18.95 17.79 -5.79
C GLY A 132 19.06 18.91 -4.74
N ASN A 133 20.17 18.91 -3.99
CA ASN A 133 20.49 19.83 -2.89
C ASN A 133 21.32 21.02 -3.36
N TYR A 134 20.72 22.21 -3.38
CA TYR A 134 21.41 23.47 -3.71
C TYR A 134 21.93 24.24 -2.49
N TYR A 135 21.99 23.61 -1.32
CA TYR A 135 22.50 24.20 -0.07
C TYR A 135 21.80 25.50 0.34
N MET A 136 20.50 25.62 0.00
CA MET A 136 19.69 26.77 0.36
C MET A 136 19.21 26.67 1.81
N ALA A 137 19.13 27.82 2.49
CA ALA A 137 18.45 27.92 3.78
C ALA A 137 16.93 27.93 3.56
N GLY A 138 16.36 26.74 3.38
CA GLY A 138 14.95 26.52 3.06
C GLY A 138 14.74 26.42 1.56
N GLN A 139 15.26 25.36 0.94
CA GLN A 139 14.99 25.02 -0.45
C GLN A 139 13.50 24.67 -0.59
N PRO A 140 12.70 25.45 -1.35
CA PRO A 140 11.26 25.24 -1.37
C PRO A 140 10.89 24.00 -2.17
N LEU A 141 9.95 23.23 -1.62
CA LEU A 141 9.19 22.17 -2.28
C LEU A 141 7.71 22.54 -2.19
N SER A 142 7.08 22.84 -3.33
CA SER A 142 5.67 23.25 -3.35
C SER A 142 4.76 22.05 -3.42
N ILE A 143 3.88 21.91 -2.42
CA ILE A 143 2.70 21.03 -2.45
C ILE A 143 1.48 21.95 -2.38
N GLY A 144 1.14 22.53 -3.54
CA GLY A 144 0.02 23.45 -3.72
C GLY A 144 -1.36 22.78 -3.77
N ASP A 145 -2.36 23.55 -4.20
CA ASP A 145 -3.72 23.04 -4.41
C ASP A 145 -3.70 21.93 -5.50
N GLY A 146 -4.26 20.76 -5.18
CA GLY A 146 -4.30 19.59 -6.09
C GLY A 146 -3.07 18.68 -5.99
N CYS A 147 -2.02 19.08 -5.28
CA CYS A 147 -0.77 18.31 -5.15
C CYS A 147 -0.79 17.28 -4.00
N ASP A 148 -1.86 17.24 -3.22
CA ASP A 148 -1.98 16.43 -2.00
C ASP A 148 -2.39 14.96 -2.28
N SER A 149 -1.73 14.35 -3.27
CA SER A 149 -1.75 12.90 -3.51
C SER A 149 -0.37 12.33 -3.16
N ILE A 150 -0.32 11.08 -2.68
CA ILE A 150 0.96 10.50 -2.25
C ILE A 150 1.97 10.46 -3.39
N ALA A 151 1.53 10.03 -4.58
CA ALA A 151 2.37 9.87 -5.76
C ALA A 151 2.96 11.21 -6.23
N ILE A 152 2.20 12.32 -6.15
CA ILE A 152 2.74 13.64 -6.46
C ILE A 152 3.80 14.04 -5.43
N VAL A 153 3.56 13.83 -4.13
CA VAL A 153 4.56 14.16 -3.11
C VAL A 153 5.83 13.31 -3.28
N GLU A 154 5.70 12.02 -3.56
CA GLU A 154 6.80 11.11 -3.86
C GLU A 154 7.61 11.56 -5.08
N HIS A 155 6.92 11.96 -6.15
CA HIS A 155 7.52 12.51 -7.37
C HIS A 155 8.35 13.77 -7.09
N GLU A 156 7.77 14.74 -6.38
CA GLU A 156 8.45 15.99 -6.01
C GLU A 156 9.63 15.75 -5.05
N MET A 157 9.51 14.75 -4.16
CA MET A 157 10.60 14.32 -3.30
C MET A 157 11.71 13.60 -4.09
N LEU A 158 11.39 12.83 -5.13
CA LEU A 158 12.40 12.25 -6.03
C LEU A 158 13.19 13.34 -6.76
N HIS A 159 12.53 14.40 -7.27
CA HIS A 159 13.24 15.58 -7.76
C HIS A 159 14.18 16.12 -6.68
N THR A 160 13.67 16.37 -5.48
CA THR A 160 14.48 16.87 -4.35
C THR A 160 15.70 15.99 -4.05
N LEU A 161 15.58 14.67 -4.21
CA LEU A 161 16.65 13.69 -4.01
C LEU A 161 17.61 13.57 -5.19
N GLY A 162 17.28 14.16 -6.34
CA GLY A 162 18.14 14.27 -7.51
C GLY A 162 17.65 13.52 -8.73
N PHE A 163 16.36 13.30 -8.92
CA PHE A 163 15.84 12.65 -10.13
C PHE A 163 15.35 13.66 -11.16
N TRP A 164 15.65 13.39 -12.44
CA TRP A 164 14.94 14.01 -13.56
C TRP A 164 13.78 13.11 -13.98
N HIS A 165 12.99 13.56 -14.95
CA HIS A 165 11.99 12.70 -15.55
C HIS A 165 12.59 11.56 -16.39
N GLU A 166 11.88 10.43 -16.40
CA GLU A 166 12.28 9.21 -17.12
C GLU A 166 12.28 9.44 -18.65
N GLN A 167 11.31 10.19 -19.19
CA GLN A 167 11.27 10.51 -20.63
C GLN A 167 12.39 11.45 -21.08
N SER A 168 13.15 12.02 -20.14
CA SER A 168 14.30 12.90 -20.42
C SER A 168 15.61 12.10 -20.43
N ARG A 169 15.58 10.78 -20.23
CA ARG A 169 16.77 9.92 -20.27
C ARG A 169 17.55 10.02 -21.60
N PRO A 170 18.89 9.92 -21.57
CA PRO A 170 19.73 9.91 -22.77
C PRO A 170 19.39 8.85 -23.81
N ASP A 171 18.82 7.71 -23.39
CA ASP A 171 18.44 6.57 -24.22
C ASP A 171 16.94 6.52 -24.56
N ARG A 172 16.13 7.53 -24.18
CA ARG A 172 14.66 7.48 -24.27
C ARG A 172 14.12 7.24 -25.68
N ASP A 173 14.80 7.71 -26.72
CA ASP A 173 14.39 7.53 -28.12
C ASP A 173 14.50 6.06 -28.57
N ASP A 174 15.14 5.17 -27.80
CA ASP A 174 15.10 3.72 -28.03
C ASP A 174 13.79 3.08 -27.54
N HIS A 175 13.02 3.77 -26.70
CA HIS A 175 11.88 3.24 -25.96
C HIS A 175 10.55 3.94 -26.28
N ILE A 176 10.60 5.24 -26.57
CA ILE A 176 9.44 6.07 -26.91
C ILE A 176 9.71 6.88 -28.19
N SER A 177 8.68 7.58 -28.66
CA SER A 177 8.75 8.51 -29.77
C SER A 177 7.95 9.75 -29.42
N ILE A 178 8.57 10.92 -29.54
CA ILE A 178 7.91 12.20 -29.30
C ILE A 178 7.19 12.66 -30.57
N LEU A 179 5.89 12.91 -30.45
CA LEU A 179 5.04 13.43 -31.51
C LEU A 179 5.05 14.95 -31.46
N TRP A 180 6.15 15.55 -31.93
CA TRP A 180 6.40 17.00 -31.84
C TRP A 180 5.26 17.89 -32.34
N ASN A 181 4.53 17.48 -33.37
CA ASN A 181 3.40 18.24 -33.92
C ASN A 181 2.17 18.30 -32.99
N ASN A 182 2.11 17.43 -31.98
CA ASN A 182 1.01 17.36 -31.02
C ASN A 182 1.33 18.15 -29.73
N ILE A 183 2.52 18.75 -29.62
CA ILE A 183 2.92 19.54 -28.44
C ILE A 183 2.36 20.97 -28.57
N GLU A 184 1.95 21.55 -27.44
CA GLU A 184 1.58 22.97 -27.32
C GLU A 184 2.78 23.86 -27.71
N GLU A 185 2.53 24.89 -28.53
CA GLU A 185 3.57 25.80 -29.01
C GLU A 185 4.34 26.43 -27.84
N GLY A 186 5.67 26.29 -27.83
CA GLY A 186 6.55 26.80 -26.78
C GLY A 186 6.78 25.83 -25.62
N LYS A 187 6.25 24.60 -25.69
CA LYS A 187 6.46 23.53 -24.69
C LYS A 187 7.37 22.40 -25.16
N GLU A 188 7.96 22.52 -26.35
CA GLU A 188 8.85 21.51 -26.94
C GLU A 188 10.07 21.23 -26.06
N ASN A 189 10.60 22.25 -25.37
CA ASN A 189 11.77 22.14 -24.50
C ASN A 189 11.56 21.14 -23.34
N ASN A 190 10.31 20.88 -22.93
CA ASN A 190 9.98 19.91 -21.87
C ASN A 190 10.20 18.45 -22.30
N PHE A 191 10.49 18.23 -23.59
CA PHE A 191 10.79 16.91 -24.15
C PHE A 191 12.25 16.82 -24.62
N GLU A 192 13.11 17.77 -24.28
CA GLU A 192 14.53 17.65 -24.60
C GLU A 192 15.20 16.56 -23.76
N ILE A 193 16.11 15.82 -24.38
CA ILE A 193 16.88 14.76 -23.72
C ILE A 193 17.98 15.38 -22.86
N LYS A 194 18.25 14.78 -21.69
CA LYS A 194 19.43 15.11 -20.88
C LYS A 194 20.69 14.52 -21.47
N GLU A 195 21.76 15.30 -21.43
CA GLU A 195 23.08 14.80 -21.80
C GLU A 195 23.61 13.81 -20.75
N TYR A 196 24.46 12.86 -21.16
CA TYR A 196 25.10 11.90 -20.25
C TYR A 196 25.99 12.55 -19.16
N ALA A 197 26.29 13.84 -19.28
CA ALA A 197 26.97 14.62 -18.25
C ALA A 197 26.04 15.10 -17.12
N GLU A 198 24.73 15.06 -17.35
CA GLU A 198 23.68 15.61 -16.48
C GLU A 198 22.81 14.51 -15.87
N ALA A 199 22.54 13.45 -16.63
CA ALA A 199 21.75 12.28 -16.22
C ALA A 199 22.48 10.97 -16.51
N THR A 200 22.23 9.95 -15.70
CA THR A 200 22.76 8.60 -15.86
C THR A 200 21.62 7.60 -15.87
N THR A 201 21.75 6.54 -16.66
CA THR A 201 20.82 5.40 -16.64
C THR A 201 21.05 4.48 -15.44
N GLN A 202 22.12 4.69 -14.65
CA GLN A 202 22.53 3.82 -13.55
C GLN A 202 22.65 2.32 -13.91
N GLY A 203 22.70 1.98 -15.21
CA GLY A 203 22.70 0.61 -15.70
C GLY A 203 21.33 -0.10 -15.67
N THR A 204 20.24 0.62 -15.39
CA THR A 204 18.87 0.08 -15.40
C THR A 204 18.27 0.12 -16.80
N ALA A 205 17.27 -0.74 -17.04
CA ALA A 205 16.43 -0.65 -18.22
C ALA A 205 15.50 0.57 -18.12
N TYR A 206 15.07 1.10 -19.26
CA TYR A 206 14.06 2.16 -19.30
C TYR A 206 12.75 1.70 -18.66
N ASP A 207 12.20 2.53 -17.78
CA ASP A 207 11.05 2.19 -16.96
C ASP A 207 9.78 2.93 -17.40
N TYR A 208 8.94 2.25 -18.17
CA TYR A 208 7.64 2.79 -18.56
C TYR A 208 6.67 3.00 -17.38
N GLU A 209 6.92 2.37 -16.22
CA GLU A 209 6.08 2.49 -15.03
C GLU A 209 6.63 3.49 -14.01
N SER A 210 7.75 4.16 -14.34
CA SER A 210 8.38 5.13 -13.45
C SER A 210 7.38 6.20 -13.03
N LEU A 211 7.38 6.51 -11.73
CA LEU A 211 6.65 7.64 -11.18
C LEU A 211 7.14 8.97 -11.77
N MET A 212 8.37 9.00 -12.28
CA MET A 212 9.01 10.13 -12.95
C MET A 212 8.73 10.18 -14.44
N HIS A 213 7.88 9.31 -14.99
CA HIS A 213 7.49 9.36 -16.39
C HIS A 213 6.25 10.27 -16.60
N TYR A 214 6.26 11.07 -17.66
CA TYR A 214 5.07 11.78 -18.13
C TYR A 214 3.97 10.82 -18.60
N ASP A 215 2.72 11.29 -18.51
CA ASP A 215 1.61 10.65 -19.22
C ASP A 215 1.74 10.86 -20.74
N LYS A 216 0.91 10.13 -21.49
CA LYS A 216 0.99 10.10 -22.95
C LYS A 216 0.59 11.42 -23.61
N ASP A 217 -0.18 12.26 -22.92
CA ASP A 217 -0.79 13.51 -23.41
C ASP A 217 -0.22 14.77 -22.75
N ALA A 218 0.87 14.64 -21.99
CA ALA A 218 1.61 15.76 -21.41
C ALA A 218 1.84 16.87 -22.44
N PHE A 219 1.46 18.10 -22.10
CA PHE A 219 1.58 19.29 -22.96
C PHE A 219 0.93 19.15 -24.35
N SER A 220 -0.11 18.33 -24.49
CA SER A 220 -0.83 18.20 -25.76
C SER A 220 -1.49 19.51 -26.19
N ASN A 221 -1.42 19.82 -27.48
CA ASN A 221 -2.18 20.90 -28.11
C ASN A 221 -3.64 20.52 -28.42
N GLY A 222 -4.13 19.40 -27.85
CA GLY A 222 -5.47 18.88 -28.05
C GLY A 222 -5.63 17.92 -29.23
N TRP A 223 -4.54 17.59 -29.93
CA TRP A 223 -4.54 16.64 -31.06
C TRP A 223 -4.23 15.19 -30.67
N GLY A 224 -4.21 14.88 -29.36
CA GLY A 224 -3.97 13.55 -28.80
C GLY A 224 -2.58 13.41 -28.18
N ASP A 225 -2.07 12.18 -28.15
CA ASP A 225 -0.82 11.80 -27.49
C ASP A 225 0.37 12.64 -28.00
N THR A 226 1.24 13.07 -27.10
CA THR A 226 2.56 13.67 -27.35
C THR A 226 3.68 12.65 -27.23
N ILE A 227 3.48 11.59 -26.42
CA ILE A 227 4.42 10.48 -26.26
C ILE A 227 3.79 9.19 -26.78
N TYR A 228 4.50 8.51 -27.68
CA TYR A 228 4.14 7.20 -28.18
C TYR A 228 5.17 6.15 -27.76
N THR A 229 4.73 5.13 -27.03
CA THR A 229 5.55 4.01 -26.58
C THR A 229 5.83 3.05 -27.73
N LYS A 230 7.07 2.57 -27.86
CA LYS A 230 7.40 1.55 -28.87
C LYS A 230 6.85 0.18 -28.53
N LYS A 231 6.61 -0.07 -27.24
CA LYS A 231 5.93 -1.26 -26.73
C LYS A 231 4.49 -0.88 -26.39
N GLN A 232 3.55 -1.29 -27.24
CA GLN A 232 2.17 -0.82 -27.19
C GLN A 232 1.46 -1.16 -25.87
N GLU A 233 1.85 -2.26 -25.20
CA GLU A 233 1.30 -2.61 -23.88
C GLU A 233 1.50 -1.53 -22.81
N PHE A 234 2.48 -0.63 -22.98
CA PHE A 234 2.79 0.45 -22.03
C PHE A 234 2.15 1.80 -22.38
N GLN A 235 1.44 1.94 -23.51
CA GLN A 235 0.93 3.24 -23.97
C GLN A 235 -0.03 3.90 -22.97
N ASN A 236 -0.82 3.11 -22.26
CA ASN A 236 -1.76 3.59 -21.23
C ASN A 236 -1.23 3.33 -19.80
N ILE A 237 0.05 2.99 -19.67
CA ILE A 237 0.73 2.70 -18.39
C ILE A 237 1.66 3.86 -17.99
N ILE A 238 2.33 4.47 -18.97
CA ILE A 238 3.16 5.67 -18.73
C ILE A 238 2.35 6.77 -18.05
N GLY A 239 2.99 7.49 -17.13
CA GLY A 239 2.32 8.53 -16.34
C GLY A 239 1.51 7.99 -15.16
N GLN A 240 1.77 6.76 -14.71
CA GLN A 240 1.13 6.23 -13.52
C GLN A 240 1.36 7.15 -12.30
N ARG A 241 0.36 7.25 -11.43
CA ARG A 241 0.37 8.08 -10.20
C ARG A 241 -0.14 7.26 -9.01
N GLN A 242 0.47 6.11 -8.76
CA GLN A 242 0.16 5.22 -7.64
C GLN A 242 1.21 5.32 -6.55
N ASP A 243 2.44 4.98 -6.89
CA ASP A 243 3.58 4.80 -5.99
C ASP A 243 4.87 4.71 -6.85
N PHE A 244 6.03 4.58 -6.22
CA PHE A 244 7.28 4.22 -6.88
C PHE A 244 7.17 2.91 -7.65
N SER A 245 7.74 2.88 -8.86
CA SER A 245 8.04 1.60 -9.49
C SER A 245 9.17 0.88 -8.74
N PRO A 246 9.30 -0.45 -8.90
CA PRO A 246 10.48 -1.17 -8.41
C PRO A 246 11.81 -0.61 -8.96
N THR A 247 11.81 -0.02 -10.16
CA THR A 247 13.01 0.56 -10.78
C THR A 247 13.33 1.93 -10.18
N ASP A 248 12.34 2.77 -9.88
CA ASP A 248 12.54 4.04 -9.16
C ASP A 248 13.27 3.80 -7.83
N VAL A 249 12.79 2.79 -7.07
CA VAL A 249 13.40 2.37 -5.80
C VAL A 249 14.82 1.86 -6.00
N LEU A 250 15.07 1.03 -7.02
CA LEU A 250 16.39 0.51 -7.34
C LEU A 250 17.37 1.66 -7.66
N GLU A 251 16.97 2.58 -8.53
CA GLU A 251 17.78 3.72 -8.93
C GLU A 251 18.08 4.65 -7.77
N LEU A 252 17.12 4.90 -6.88
CA LEU A 252 17.33 5.72 -5.71
C LEU A 252 18.31 5.06 -4.73
N ASN A 253 18.16 3.75 -4.53
CA ASN A 253 19.05 2.97 -3.69
C ASN A 253 20.49 2.93 -4.27
N LEU A 254 20.65 2.80 -5.59
CA LEU A 254 21.94 2.89 -6.27
C LEU A 254 22.56 4.28 -6.11
N LEU A 255 21.76 5.34 -6.27
CA LEU A 255 22.22 6.73 -6.16
C LEU A 255 22.75 7.05 -4.75
N TYR A 256 22.08 6.56 -3.70
CA TYR A 256 22.47 6.81 -2.31
C TYR A 256 23.35 5.70 -1.70
N GLY A 257 23.70 4.67 -2.47
CA GLY A 257 24.55 3.57 -2.01
C GLY A 257 23.93 2.73 -0.89
N CYS A 258 22.60 2.59 -0.91
CA CYS A 258 21.87 1.76 0.05
C CYS A 258 22.32 0.29 -0.11
N SER A 259 22.58 -0.42 1.00
CA SER A 259 22.78 -1.87 0.91
C SER A 259 21.45 -2.58 0.62
N THR A 260 21.51 -3.79 0.10
CA THR A 260 20.32 -4.63 -0.18
C THR A 260 19.48 -4.95 1.06
N SER A 261 19.98 -4.67 2.27
CA SER A 261 19.31 -4.86 3.55
C SER A 261 19.03 -3.54 4.30
N SER A 262 19.16 -2.38 3.63
CA SER A 262 19.16 -1.05 4.28
C SER A 262 17.79 -0.33 4.24
N THR A 263 16.67 -1.04 4.20
CA THR A 263 15.36 -0.41 4.39
C THR A 263 15.22 0.13 5.81
N VAL A 264 14.63 1.30 6.00
CA VAL A 264 14.50 1.92 7.34
C VAL A 264 13.47 1.19 8.20
N THR A 265 12.33 0.79 7.62
CA THR A 265 11.20 0.22 8.38
C THR A 265 10.86 -1.23 8.01
N PHE A 266 11.36 -1.80 6.92
CA PHE A 266 11.09 -3.21 6.62
C PHE A 266 11.92 -4.15 7.51
N LEU A 267 11.27 -5.16 8.09
CA LEU A 267 11.90 -6.13 8.99
C LEU A 267 12.07 -7.50 8.34
N ASP A 268 11.02 -8.03 7.74
CA ASP A 268 11.05 -9.36 7.14
C ASP A 268 9.92 -9.57 6.12
N GLY A 269 10.14 -10.50 5.20
CA GLY A 269 9.17 -10.90 4.18
C GLY A 269 9.38 -12.35 3.78
N CYS A 270 8.30 -13.11 3.61
CA CYS A 270 8.37 -14.50 3.19
C CYS A 270 7.15 -14.92 2.37
N ASN A 271 7.42 -15.31 1.13
CA ASN A 271 6.47 -15.84 0.15
C ASN A 271 6.73 -17.32 -0.17
N PHE A 272 7.68 -17.95 0.52
CA PHE A 272 8.03 -19.37 0.43
C PHE A 272 8.45 -19.89 -0.96
N GLU A 273 8.81 -19.02 -1.91
CA GLU A 273 9.12 -19.41 -3.29
C GLU A 273 10.52 -20.02 -3.47
N GLU A 274 11.50 -19.54 -2.72
CA GLU A 274 12.90 -19.98 -2.82
C GLU A 274 13.34 -20.84 -1.61
N ASP A 275 12.83 -20.52 -0.42
CA ASP A 275 13.13 -21.18 0.85
C ASP A 275 12.04 -20.92 1.91
N MET A 276 12.28 -21.34 3.15
CA MET A 276 11.40 -21.05 4.28
C MET A 276 11.76 -19.74 5.00
N CYS A 277 12.59 -18.86 4.42
CA CYS A 277 13.00 -17.57 4.97
C CYS A 277 13.55 -17.66 6.40
N ASP A 278 14.40 -18.67 6.66
CA ASP A 278 14.91 -19.03 7.99
C ASP A 278 13.85 -19.35 9.05
N MET A 279 12.59 -19.56 8.65
CA MET A 279 11.53 -19.97 9.56
C MET A 279 11.72 -21.41 10.05
N ARG A 280 11.37 -21.64 11.31
CA ARG A 280 11.53 -22.94 11.97
C ARG A 280 10.17 -23.54 12.29
N ALA A 281 9.97 -24.79 11.92
CA ALA A 281 8.74 -25.52 12.24
C ALA A 281 8.97 -26.53 13.39
N CYS A 282 7.99 -26.62 14.28
CA CYS A 282 7.99 -27.49 15.45
C CYS A 282 6.59 -28.11 15.62
N SER A 283 6.48 -29.31 16.17
CA SER A 283 5.18 -29.96 16.39
C SER A 283 5.16 -30.87 17.62
N THR A 284 3.99 -31.06 18.22
CA THR A 284 3.73 -32.06 19.27
C THR A 284 3.34 -33.43 18.72
N ALA A 285 3.03 -33.54 17.42
CA ALA A 285 2.46 -34.74 16.80
C ALA A 285 2.99 -34.97 15.37
N GLU A 286 2.42 -35.93 14.63
CA GLU A 286 2.78 -36.15 13.22
C GLU A 286 2.38 -34.96 12.32
N SER A 287 1.28 -34.28 12.65
CA SER A 287 0.81 -33.08 11.96
C SER A 287 1.78 -31.93 12.19
N ARG A 288 2.31 -31.35 11.11
CA ARG A 288 3.32 -30.27 11.15
C ARG A 288 3.08 -29.30 10.01
N TRP A 289 3.65 -28.10 10.12
CA TRP A 289 3.74 -27.16 9.01
C TRP A 289 4.60 -27.74 7.90
N LYS A 290 4.10 -27.71 6.66
CA LYS A 290 4.80 -28.20 5.46
C LYS A 290 4.64 -27.20 4.32
N ALA A 291 5.72 -26.93 3.60
CA ALA A 291 5.65 -26.22 2.33
C ALA A 291 4.98 -27.14 1.28
N VAL A 292 3.95 -26.63 0.62
CA VAL A 292 3.16 -27.36 -0.38
C VAL A 292 2.73 -26.40 -1.48
N SER A 293 2.52 -26.91 -2.70
CA SER A 293 2.02 -26.09 -3.82
C SER A 293 0.50 -26.19 -4.01
N SER A 294 -0.15 -27.18 -3.38
CA SER A 294 -1.61 -27.36 -3.39
C SER A 294 -2.03 -28.40 -2.35
N ILE A 295 -3.28 -28.30 -1.88
CA ILE A 295 -3.89 -29.25 -0.96
C ILE A 295 -5.22 -29.75 -1.51
N VAL A 296 -5.46 -31.07 -1.37
CA VAL A 296 -6.77 -31.66 -1.67
C VAL A 296 -7.80 -31.08 -0.70
N GLY A 297 -8.77 -30.35 -1.23
CA GLY A 297 -9.75 -29.61 -0.44
C GLY A 297 -9.51 -28.10 -0.47
N GLY A 298 -8.29 -27.62 -0.71
CA GLY A 298 -7.96 -26.19 -0.79
C GLY A 298 -6.90 -25.76 0.24
N PRO A 299 -6.10 -24.73 -0.06
CA PRO A 299 -6.11 -24.00 -1.33
C PRO A 299 -5.47 -24.85 -2.46
N THR A 300 -6.03 -24.71 -3.66
CA THR A 300 -5.55 -25.43 -4.85
C THR A 300 -4.33 -24.77 -5.48
N GLU A 301 -4.05 -23.55 -5.07
CA GLU A 301 -2.98 -22.70 -5.56
C GLU A 301 -2.44 -21.83 -4.44
N ASP A 302 -1.19 -21.45 -4.64
CA ASP A 302 -0.45 -20.48 -3.85
C ASP A 302 -1.01 -19.06 -4.00
N HIS A 303 -0.79 -18.18 -3.00
CA HIS A 303 -1.23 -16.80 -3.12
C HIS A 303 -0.21 -15.94 -3.87
N SER A 304 1.09 -16.19 -3.72
CA SER A 304 2.21 -15.41 -4.28
C SER A 304 2.29 -15.40 -5.80
N ILE A 305 2.09 -16.53 -6.48
CA ILE A 305 2.18 -16.64 -7.95
C ILE A 305 0.84 -17.10 -8.56
N PRO A 306 0.18 -16.28 -9.41
CA PRO A 306 -1.09 -16.68 -10.00
C PRO A 306 -0.90 -17.75 -11.09
N GLN A 307 -1.88 -18.66 -11.21
CA GLN A 307 -1.78 -19.85 -12.05
C GLN A 307 -1.70 -19.54 -13.56
N ASP A 308 -2.23 -18.41 -14.00
CA ASP A 308 -2.18 -17.95 -15.40
C ASP A 308 -0.77 -17.56 -15.85
N GLN A 309 0.13 -17.24 -14.93
CA GLN A 309 1.56 -17.05 -15.18
C GLN A 309 2.34 -18.37 -15.26
N GLY A 310 1.67 -19.52 -15.18
CA GLY A 310 2.29 -20.84 -15.31
C GLY A 310 3.20 -21.26 -14.16
N GLY A 311 3.25 -20.45 -13.09
CA GLY A 311 4.01 -20.73 -11.88
C GLY A 311 3.36 -21.77 -10.98
N LYS A 312 4.19 -22.45 -10.18
CA LYS A 312 3.76 -23.31 -9.08
C LYS A 312 4.43 -22.78 -7.82
N GLY A 313 3.81 -21.79 -7.21
CA GLY A 313 4.28 -21.25 -5.94
C GLY A 313 4.07 -22.22 -4.78
N HIS A 314 4.57 -21.84 -3.61
CA HIS A 314 4.50 -22.66 -2.41
C HIS A 314 3.96 -21.84 -1.24
N PHE A 315 3.17 -22.50 -0.40
CA PHE A 315 2.68 -21.94 0.84
C PHE A 315 2.89 -22.92 2.00
N MET A 316 2.85 -22.42 3.23
CA MET A 316 2.95 -23.25 4.42
C MET A 316 1.59 -23.77 4.82
N HIS A 317 1.43 -25.09 4.99
CA HIS A 317 0.16 -25.71 5.40
C HIS A 317 0.31 -26.56 6.67
N PHE A 318 -0.62 -26.38 7.60
CA PHE A 318 -0.82 -27.26 8.75
C PHE A 318 -2.18 -27.96 8.62
N SER A 319 -2.14 -29.29 8.45
CA SER A 319 -3.36 -30.09 8.32
C SER A 319 -3.99 -30.41 9.67
N THR A 320 -5.29 -30.15 9.80
CA THR A 320 -6.13 -30.57 10.94
C THR A 320 -7.06 -31.74 10.58
N VAL A 321 -6.98 -32.29 9.37
CA VAL A 321 -7.79 -33.45 8.92
C VAL A 321 -7.55 -34.67 9.81
N SER A 322 -6.27 -34.94 10.10
CA SER A 322 -5.80 -36.05 10.92
C SER A 322 -5.10 -35.55 12.18
N GLY A 323 -5.00 -36.41 13.19
CA GLY A 323 -4.45 -36.05 14.50
C GLY A 323 -5.52 -36.03 15.59
N MET A 324 -5.08 -35.85 16.83
CA MET A 324 -5.94 -35.76 18.01
C MET A 324 -6.28 -34.30 18.32
N THR A 325 -7.41 -34.09 19.00
CA THR A 325 -7.74 -32.77 19.57
C THR A 325 -6.58 -32.29 20.44
N GLY A 326 -6.14 -31.05 20.21
CA GLY A 326 -5.01 -30.44 20.91
C GLY A 326 -3.65 -30.66 20.26
N ASP A 327 -3.55 -31.47 19.19
CA ASP A 327 -2.35 -31.53 18.36
C ASP A 327 -2.05 -30.15 17.80
N ARG A 328 -0.78 -29.74 17.88
CA ARG A 328 -0.37 -28.40 17.47
C ARG A 328 0.99 -28.35 16.80
N GLY A 329 1.16 -27.37 15.93
CA GLY A 329 2.41 -27.06 15.27
C GLY A 329 2.70 -25.56 15.28
N LEU A 330 3.96 -25.20 15.53
CA LEU A 330 4.45 -23.83 15.50
C LEU A 330 5.31 -23.62 14.26
N LEU A 331 5.08 -22.51 13.56
CA LEU A 331 5.99 -21.92 12.58
C LEU A 331 6.54 -20.62 13.17
N LYS A 332 7.86 -20.53 13.31
CA LYS A 332 8.53 -19.43 14.00
C LYS A 332 9.39 -18.65 13.02
N THR A 333 9.27 -17.32 13.03
CA THR A 333 10.17 -16.44 12.28
C THR A 333 11.58 -16.45 12.88
N LYS A 334 12.54 -15.85 12.17
CA LYS A 334 13.82 -15.46 12.78
C LYS A 334 13.60 -14.39 13.87
N ILE A 335 14.61 -14.22 14.73
CA ILE A 335 14.63 -13.12 15.70
C ILE A 335 14.94 -11.83 14.95
N MET A 336 14.13 -10.80 15.20
CA MET A 336 14.25 -9.47 14.62
C MET A 336 14.49 -8.45 15.74
N THR A 337 15.17 -7.36 15.41
CA THR A 337 15.46 -6.27 16.36
C THR A 337 14.80 -4.99 15.85
N PRO A 338 13.74 -4.52 16.51
CA PRO A 338 13.02 -3.35 16.04
C PRO A 338 13.82 -2.05 16.28
N GLN A 339 13.66 -1.08 15.40
CA GLN A 339 14.22 0.27 15.49
C GLN A 339 13.19 1.30 16.00
N ARG A 340 11.90 1.00 15.82
CA ARG A 340 10.74 1.75 16.29
C ARG A 340 9.94 0.90 17.28
N ASP A 341 9.01 1.53 17.96
CA ASP A 341 8.19 0.94 19.02
C ASP A 341 6.85 0.37 18.54
N PHE A 342 6.60 0.38 17.22
CA PHE A 342 5.41 -0.19 16.59
C PHE A 342 5.74 -0.89 15.28
N GLN A 343 4.97 -1.94 14.97
CA GLN A 343 5.12 -2.73 13.75
C GLN A 343 3.75 -3.19 13.24
N CYS A 344 3.67 -3.50 11.96
CA CYS A 344 2.53 -4.14 11.33
C CYS A 344 2.94 -5.49 10.78
N LEU A 345 2.33 -6.55 11.31
CA LEU A 345 2.40 -7.87 10.74
C LEU A 345 1.24 -8.04 9.75
N GLU A 346 1.56 -8.40 8.51
CA GLU A 346 0.62 -8.73 7.46
C GLU A 346 0.88 -10.15 6.96
N PHE A 347 -0.17 -10.92 6.67
CA PHE A 347 -0.04 -12.20 5.98
C PHE A 347 -1.36 -12.62 5.33
N PHE A 348 -1.26 -13.39 4.26
CA PHE A 348 -2.41 -14.10 3.69
C PHE A 348 -2.59 -15.44 4.39
N TYR A 349 -3.84 -15.79 4.67
CA TYR A 349 -4.20 -17.08 5.23
C TYR A 349 -5.38 -17.72 4.52
N TYR A 350 -5.38 -19.05 4.48
CA TYR A 350 -6.50 -19.86 4.03
C TYR A 350 -6.92 -20.77 5.18
N SER A 351 -8.23 -20.90 5.42
CA SER A 351 -8.75 -21.74 6.49
C SER A 351 -9.91 -22.58 5.97
N LYS A 352 -9.72 -23.89 5.96
CA LYS A 352 -10.75 -24.86 5.59
C LYS A 352 -10.73 -26.02 6.56
N GLY A 353 -11.36 -25.83 7.70
CA GLY A 353 -11.29 -26.74 8.83
C GLY A 353 -12.57 -26.75 9.65
N ASN A 354 -12.48 -27.32 10.85
CA ASN A 354 -13.53 -27.24 11.84
C ASN A 354 -13.53 -25.85 12.48
N ASP A 355 -14.67 -25.31 12.88
CA ASP A 355 -14.78 -24.00 13.52
C ASP A 355 -14.07 -23.92 14.89
N LYS A 356 -13.76 -25.06 15.49
CA LYS A 356 -12.94 -25.17 16.70
C LYS A 356 -11.44 -25.30 16.43
N ASP A 357 -10.99 -25.48 15.19
CA ASP A 357 -9.56 -25.39 14.87
C ASP A 357 -9.10 -23.95 15.11
N GLN A 358 -7.84 -23.75 15.50
CA GLN A 358 -7.32 -22.43 15.84
C GLN A 358 -5.97 -22.18 15.17
N LEU A 359 -5.77 -20.95 14.73
CA LEU A 359 -4.47 -20.37 14.40
C LEU A 359 -4.22 -19.23 15.39
N ASN A 360 -3.33 -19.47 16.34
CA ASN A 360 -2.89 -18.49 17.32
C ASN A 360 -1.62 -17.81 16.81
N ILE A 361 -1.57 -16.49 16.90
CA ILE A 361 -0.40 -15.69 16.56
C ILE A 361 0.16 -15.17 17.87
N TRP A 362 1.40 -15.55 18.15
CA TRP A 362 2.12 -15.16 19.36
C TRP A 362 3.30 -14.26 19.00
N ILE A 363 3.60 -13.30 19.88
CA ILE A 363 4.88 -12.62 19.90
C ILE A 363 5.72 -13.18 21.04
N ARG A 364 7.00 -13.45 20.79
CA ARG A 364 7.98 -13.81 21.81
C ARG A 364 9.05 -12.73 21.87
N GLU A 365 9.16 -12.05 23.02
CA GLU A 365 10.10 -10.95 23.24
C GLU A 365 11.26 -11.38 24.12
N PHE A 366 12.47 -10.95 23.78
CA PHE A 366 13.72 -11.33 24.44
C PHE A 366 14.37 -10.13 25.12
N GLN A 367 14.78 -10.28 26.38
CA GLN A 367 15.53 -9.25 27.11
C GLN A 367 17.03 -9.28 26.84
N SER A 368 17.57 -10.45 26.48
CA SER A 368 18.98 -10.66 26.17
C SER A 368 19.15 -11.89 25.27
N VAL A 369 20.36 -12.10 24.74
CA VAL A 369 20.67 -13.22 23.82
C VAL A 369 20.43 -14.60 24.46
N ASP A 370 20.62 -14.72 25.77
CA ASP A 370 20.44 -15.97 26.53
C ASP A 370 19.03 -16.13 27.13
N ASP A 371 18.12 -15.19 26.86
CA ASP A 371 16.75 -15.22 27.37
C ASP A 371 15.89 -16.25 26.61
N VAL A 372 15.08 -17.01 27.34
CA VAL A 372 14.10 -17.95 26.77
C VAL A 372 12.91 -17.21 26.14
N GLY A 373 12.76 -15.93 26.49
CA GLY A 373 11.79 -15.00 25.93
C GLY A 373 10.40 -15.13 26.53
N ALA A 374 9.71 -14.00 26.68
CA ALA A 374 8.34 -13.93 27.17
C ALA A 374 7.35 -13.97 26.00
N THR A 375 6.33 -14.84 26.07
CA THR A 375 5.30 -14.98 25.03
C THR A 375 4.02 -14.24 25.37
N ARG A 376 3.39 -13.65 24.37
CA ARG A 376 2.06 -13.02 24.47
C ARG A 376 1.23 -13.31 23.22
N LEU A 377 -0.04 -13.66 23.41
CA LEU A 377 -0.99 -13.83 22.30
C LEU A 377 -1.29 -12.44 21.71
N ILE A 378 -1.18 -12.33 20.39
CA ILE A 378 -1.42 -11.07 19.65
C ILE A 378 -2.54 -11.19 18.61
N GLY A 379 -2.90 -12.41 18.22
CA GLY A 379 -4.02 -12.67 17.34
C GLY A 379 -4.50 -14.12 17.47
N GLN A 380 -5.76 -14.35 17.15
CA GLN A 380 -6.33 -15.69 17.08
C GLN A 380 -7.37 -15.72 15.96
N ILE A 381 -7.26 -16.72 15.09
CA ILE A 381 -8.17 -16.98 13.98
C ILE A 381 -8.77 -18.37 14.21
N THR A 382 -10.09 -18.49 14.18
CA THR A 382 -10.78 -19.77 14.26
C THR A 382 -10.92 -20.39 12.87
N GLY A 383 -11.04 -21.71 12.83
CA GLY A 383 -11.27 -22.42 11.59
C GLY A 383 -12.57 -21.97 10.93
N SER A 384 -12.61 -22.01 9.61
CA SER A 384 -13.82 -21.69 8.85
C SER A 384 -13.96 -22.63 7.67
N THR A 385 -15.09 -22.52 6.97
CA THR A 385 -15.31 -23.20 5.69
C THR A 385 -15.07 -22.27 4.51
N ALA A 386 -14.39 -21.14 4.72
CA ALA A 386 -14.04 -20.22 3.64
C ALA A 386 -13.15 -20.94 2.64
N ASP A 387 -13.43 -20.75 1.34
CA ASP A 387 -12.70 -21.41 0.27
C ASP A 387 -11.80 -20.43 -0.49
N TYR A 388 -11.30 -19.41 0.19
CA TYR A 388 -10.51 -18.33 -0.38
C TYR A 388 -9.43 -17.80 0.57
N TRP A 389 -8.40 -17.18 -0.01
CA TRP A 389 -7.36 -16.46 0.71
C TRP A 389 -7.93 -15.18 1.37
N GLN A 390 -7.53 -14.96 2.61
CA GLN A 390 -7.93 -13.82 3.44
C GLN A 390 -6.68 -13.08 3.89
N LEU A 391 -6.78 -11.76 4.01
CA LEU A 391 -5.69 -10.90 4.45
C LEU A 391 -5.86 -10.56 5.94
N GLN A 392 -4.79 -10.74 6.71
CA GLN A 392 -4.76 -10.37 8.13
C GLN A 392 -3.69 -9.33 8.40
N HIS A 393 -4.06 -8.29 9.15
CA HIS A 393 -3.14 -7.32 9.75
C HIS A 393 -3.17 -7.41 11.27
N ILE A 394 -2.01 -7.32 11.92
CA ILE A 394 -1.89 -7.29 13.38
C ILE A 394 -0.92 -6.17 13.77
N GLN A 395 -1.45 -5.15 14.44
CA GLN A 395 -0.65 -4.07 15.01
C GLN A 395 0.13 -4.58 16.23
N LEU A 396 1.44 -4.38 16.20
CA LEU A 396 2.38 -4.73 17.25
C LEU A 396 2.97 -3.48 17.89
N TYR A 397 3.35 -3.62 19.16
CA TYR A 397 4.07 -2.61 19.92
C TYR A 397 5.17 -3.31 20.71
N THR A 398 6.40 -3.26 20.22
CA THR A 398 7.56 -3.77 20.92
C THR A 398 8.81 -2.98 20.56
N THR A 399 9.69 -2.85 21.56
CA THR A 399 11.03 -2.24 21.45
C THR A 399 12.14 -3.26 21.71
N LYS A 400 11.76 -4.52 22.01
CA LYS A 400 12.70 -5.60 22.32
C LYS A 400 12.92 -6.46 21.09
N ALA A 401 14.04 -7.16 21.03
CA ALA A 401 14.20 -8.21 20.05
C ALA A 401 13.06 -9.24 20.20
N PHE A 402 12.49 -9.69 19.08
CA PHE A 402 11.32 -10.57 19.10
C PHE A 402 11.28 -11.53 17.92
N LEU A 403 10.43 -12.54 18.01
CA LEU A 403 9.98 -13.35 16.87
C LEU A 403 8.47 -13.54 16.92
N ILE A 404 7.88 -13.91 15.78
CA ILE A 404 6.47 -14.27 15.67
C ILE A 404 6.34 -15.80 15.62
N GLU A 405 5.36 -16.34 16.35
CA GLU A 405 5.02 -17.76 16.33
C GLU A 405 3.58 -17.95 15.83
N PHE A 406 3.43 -18.63 14.70
CA PHE A 406 2.14 -19.07 14.17
C PHE A 406 1.87 -20.49 14.67
N GLU A 407 0.96 -20.62 15.63
CA GLU A 407 0.58 -21.90 16.23
C GLU A 407 -0.78 -22.34 15.67
N SER A 408 -0.80 -23.42 14.89
CA SER A 408 -2.05 -24.09 14.54
C SER A 408 -2.37 -25.19 15.54
N VAL A 409 -3.62 -25.25 15.98
CA VAL A 409 -4.14 -26.22 16.95
C VAL A 409 -5.38 -26.90 16.39
N LYS A 410 -5.40 -28.24 16.41
CA LYS A 410 -6.57 -29.03 16.03
C LYS A 410 -7.65 -28.97 17.12
N GLY A 411 -8.83 -28.52 16.74
CA GLY A 411 -10.02 -28.49 17.58
C GLY A 411 -10.75 -29.82 17.67
N GLU A 412 -11.79 -29.86 18.51
CA GLU A 412 -12.69 -31.01 18.57
C GLU A 412 -13.56 -31.09 17.32
N GLY A 413 -13.52 -32.23 16.63
CA GLY A 413 -14.40 -32.50 15.50
C GLY A 413 -13.65 -32.91 14.25
N MET A 414 -14.43 -33.19 13.21
CA MET A 414 -13.89 -33.50 11.90
C MET A 414 -13.56 -32.20 11.17
N SER A 415 -12.35 -32.14 10.62
CA SER A 415 -11.87 -31.04 9.79
C SER A 415 -11.66 -31.56 8.37
N SER A 416 -11.94 -30.73 7.37
CA SER A 416 -11.80 -31.07 5.95
C SER A 416 -10.47 -30.61 5.33
N GLY A 417 -9.64 -29.89 6.08
CA GLY A 417 -8.36 -29.35 5.64
C GLY A 417 -7.50 -28.88 6.82
N GLY A 418 -7.27 -27.57 6.93
CA GLY A 418 -6.44 -26.96 7.96
C GLY A 418 -6.21 -25.47 7.72
N PHE A 419 -5.07 -24.97 8.17
CA PHE A 419 -4.63 -23.60 7.94
C PHE A 419 -3.48 -23.56 6.95
N SER A 420 -3.52 -22.61 6.02
CA SER A 420 -2.39 -22.26 5.17
C SER A 420 -2.00 -20.81 5.38
N LEU A 421 -0.70 -20.52 5.28
CA LEU A 421 -0.11 -19.20 5.38
C LEU A 421 0.77 -18.93 4.17
N ASP A 422 0.70 -17.71 3.66
CA ASP A 422 1.53 -17.22 2.58
C ASP A 422 1.72 -15.70 2.68
N ASP A 423 2.67 -15.15 1.91
CA ASP A 423 2.90 -13.71 1.77
C ASP A 423 3.02 -12.94 3.09
N ILE A 424 3.82 -13.48 4.00
CA ILE A 424 4.08 -12.88 5.31
C ILE A 424 4.97 -11.66 5.12
N ASN A 425 4.51 -10.49 5.56
CA ASN A 425 5.26 -9.25 5.53
C ASN A 425 5.26 -8.61 6.92
N LEU A 426 6.40 -8.11 7.37
CA LEU A 426 6.55 -7.44 8.64
C LEU A 426 7.37 -6.17 8.47
N SER A 427 6.77 -5.04 8.87
CA SER A 427 7.38 -3.72 8.79
C SER A 427 7.07 -2.89 10.03
N GLU A 428 7.92 -1.92 10.34
CA GLU A 428 7.76 -0.95 11.42
C GLU A 428 6.86 0.21 10.98
N THR A 429 5.65 -0.14 10.57
CA THR A 429 4.61 0.77 10.08
C THR A 429 3.32 0.58 10.89
N THR A 430 2.36 1.49 10.72
CA THR A 430 1.02 1.34 11.28
C THR A 430 0.17 0.45 10.37
N CYS A 431 -0.57 -0.50 10.96
CA CYS A 431 -1.52 -1.31 10.20
C CYS A 431 -2.76 -0.51 9.79
N PRO A 432 -3.41 -0.87 8.67
CA PRO A 432 -4.73 -0.35 8.37
C PRO A 432 -5.73 -0.70 9.49
N HIS A 433 -6.62 0.24 9.80
CA HIS A 433 -7.62 0.04 10.85
C HIS A 433 -8.72 -0.94 10.44
N SER A 434 -8.98 -1.07 9.15
CA SER A 434 -9.99 -1.97 8.61
C SER A 434 -9.58 -2.46 7.23
N VAL A 435 -9.94 -3.70 6.94
CA VAL A 435 -9.77 -4.32 5.62
C VAL A 435 -11.15 -4.67 5.09
N TRP A 436 -11.48 -4.16 3.91
CA TRP A 436 -12.67 -4.58 3.19
C TRP A 436 -12.28 -5.50 2.04
N HIS A 437 -12.61 -6.78 2.23
CA HIS A 437 -12.50 -7.81 1.18
C HIS A 437 -13.69 -7.72 0.23
N ILE A 438 -13.44 -7.39 -1.04
CA ILE A 438 -14.46 -7.37 -2.08
C ILE A 438 -14.36 -8.66 -2.88
N ARG A 439 -15.28 -9.59 -2.60
CA ARG A 439 -15.43 -10.84 -3.34
C ARG A 439 -15.91 -10.61 -4.76
N ASN A 440 -15.44 -11.42 -5.70
CA ASN A 440 -15.86 -11.39 -7.12
C ASN A 440 -15.70 -9.99 -7.75
N PHE A 441 -14.69 -9.24 -7.33
CA PHE A 441 -14.38 -7.91 -7.82
C PHE A 441 -14.17 -7.88 -9.35
N ALA A 442 -13.54 -8.92 -9.90
CA ALA A 442 -13.35 -9.05 -11.35
C ALA A 442 -14.67 -9.03 -12.13
N GLU A 443 -15.72 -9.69 -11.60
CA GLU A 443 -17.05 -9.70 -12.22
C GLU A 443 -17.74 -8.33 -12.08
N HIS A 444 -17.56 -7.66 -10.94
CA HIS A 444 -18.09 -6.31 -10.73
C HIS A 444 -17.45 -5.29 -11.69
N LEU A 445 -16.15 -5.39 -11.97
CA LEU A 445 -15.46 -4.52 -12.93
C LEU A 445 -16.00 -4.61 -14.35
N GLN A 446 -16.58 -5.76 -14.74
CA GLN A 446 -17.21 -5.92 -16.05
C GLN A 446 -18.57 -5.23 -16.14
N GLN A 447 -19.15 -4.84 -14.99
CA GLN A 447 -20.43 -4.15 -14.92
C GLN A 447 -20.19 -2.63 -14.81
N SER A 448 -21.04 -1.84 -15.46
CA SER A 448 -20.98 -0.38 -15.41
C SER A 448 -22.23 0.18 -14.74
N GLY A 449 -22.05 1.17 -13.85
CA GLY A 449 -23.14 1.80 -13.11
C GLY A 449 -23.60 1.04 -11.87
N VAL A 450 -22.80 0.09 -11.38
CA VAL A 450 -23.03 -0.66 -10.14
C VAL A 450 -22.23 -0.02 -9.00
N PHE A 451 -22.69 -0.23 -7.77
CA PHE A 451 -22.02 0.25 -6.56
C PHE A 451 -21.84 -0.90 -5.56
N SER A 452 -20.68 -0.94 -4.91
CA SER A 452 -20.46 -1.77 -3.73
C SER A 452 -20.31 -0.87 -2.51
N PHE A 453 -20.97 -1.24 -1.42
CA PHE A 453 -20.83 -0.56 -0.13
C PHE A 453 -20.06 -1.47 0.82
N SER A 454 -19.10 -0.91 1.53
CA SER A 454 -18.48 -1.61 2.66
C SER A 454 -19.52 -1.87 3.74
N PRO A 455 -19.28 -2.81 4.67
CA PRO A 455 -19.96 -2.80 5.96
C PRO A 455 -19.81 -1.42 6.62
N ARG A 456 -20.73 -1.09 7.54
CA ARG A 456 -20.51 0.03 8.46
C ARG A 456 -19.37 -0.31 9.42
N LEU A 457 -18.31 0.49 9.36
CA LEU A 457 -17.07 0.37 10.12
C LEU A 457 -17.00 1.45 11.19
N TYR A 458 -16.10 1.28 12.16
CA TYR A 458 -15.83 2.25 13.21
C TYR A 458 -14.35 2.59 13.24
N SER A 459 -14.04 3.87 13.41
CA SER A 459 -12.69 4.30 13.77
C SER A 459 -12.35 3.86 15.19
N THR A 460 -11.07 3.93 15.55
CA THR A 460 -10.58 3.63 16.91
C THR A 460 -11.27 4.48 17.99
N GLU A 461 -11.73 5.68 17.63
CA GLU A 461 -12.41 6.61 18.53
C GLU A 461 -13.95 6.44 18.54
N GLY A 462 -14.50 5.66 17.61
CA GLY A 462 -15.92 5.37 17.55
C GLY A 462 -16.72 6.16 16.50
N TYR A 463 -16.10 7.00 15.66
CA TYR A 463 -16.77 7.55 14.48
C TYR A 463 -17.15 6.42 13.52
N SER A 464 -18.43 6.33 13.17
CA SER A 464 -18.96 5.34 12.24
C SER A 464 -18.85 5.84 10.81
N TYR A 465 -18.44 4.96 9.90
CA TYR A 465 -18.26 5.30 8.50
C TYR A 465 -18.50 4.14 7.55
N GLN A 466 -18.55 4.45 6.26
CA GLN A 466 -18.69 3.48 5.19
C GLN A 466 -17.97 3.97 3.93
N VAL A 467 -17.37 3.02 3.20
CA VAL A 467 -16.71 3.25 1.91
C VAL A 467 -17.62 2.75 0.79
N LEU A 468 -17.62 3.45 -0.33
CA LEU A 468 -18.35 3.11 -1.54
C LEU A 468 -17.37 2.97 -2.70
N VAL A 469 -17.55 1.91 -3.47
CA VAL A 469 -16.88 1.70 -4.75
C VAL A 469 -17.91 1.83 -5.86
N SER A 470 -17.63 2.68 -6.85
CA SER A 470 -18.43 2.84 -8.06
C SER A 470 -17.69 2.23 -9.25
N TYR A 471 -18.37 1.37 -9.99
CA TYR A 471 -17.82 0.74 -11.19
C TYR A 471 -18.26 1.55 -12.43
N GLY A 472 -17.41 2.48 -12.86
CA GLY A 472 -17.62 3.27 -14.08
C GLY A 472 -17.29 2.47 -15.35
N PRO A 473 -17.52 3.04 -16.55
CA PRO A 473 -17.15 2.37 -17.81
C PRO A 473 -15.64 2.17 -17.95
N GLU A 474 -14.85 3.22 -17.72
CA GLU A 474 -13.39 3.25 -17.94
C GLU A 474 -12.57 3.20 -16.64
N ALA A 475 -13.17 3.62 -15.51
CA ALA A 475 -12.48 3.77 -14.24
C ALA A 475 -13.34 3.34 -13.05
N LEU A 476 -12.66 3.01 -11.97
CA LEU A 476 -13.24 2.82 -10.65
C LEU A 476 -13.30 4.17 -9.93
N GLY A 477 -14.41 4.43 -9.25
CA GLY A 477 -14.51 5.52 -8.28
C GLY A 477 -14.50 4.99 -6.85
N VAL A 478 -13.83 5.69 -5.93
CA VAL A 478 -13.76 5.34 -4.51
C VAL A 478 -14.19 6.54 -3.68
N PHE A 479 -15.15 6.31 -2.78
CA PHE A 479 -15.78 7.34 -1.97
C PHE A 479 -15.97 6.91 -0.53
N PHE A 480 -16.18 7.90 0.32
CA PHE A 480 -16.35 7.76 1.75
C PHE A 480 -17.37 8.75 2.28
N TRP A 481 -18.03 8.37 3.36
CA TRP A 481 -18.82 9.26 4.18
C TRP A 481 -18.81 8.85 5.65
N LEU A 482 -19.07 9.82 6.52
CA LEU A 482 -19.49 9.52 7.89
C LEU A 482 -20.95 9.09 7.89
N VAL A 483 -21.26 8.08 8.70
CA VAL A 483 -22.63 7.57 8.88
C VAL A 483 -22.99 7.56 10.35
N SER A 484 -24.27 7.62 10.66
CA SER A 484 -24.73 7.62 12.05
C SER A 484 -24.34 6.31 12.75
N GLY A 485 -23.70 6.43 13.91
CA GLY A 485 -23.20 5.35 14.75
C GLY A 485 -23.81 5.35 16.15
N VAL A 486 -23.53 4.28 16.91
CA VAL A 486 -24.04 4.16 18.29
C VAL A 486 -23.33 5.08 19.28
N TYR A 487 -22.15 5.60 18.91
CA TYR A 487 -21.32 6.45 19.77
C TYR A 487 -21.51 7.95 19.53
N ASP A 488 -22.29 8.35 18.52
CA ASP A 488 -22.38 9.73 18.02
C ASP A 488 -22.68 10.78 19.11
N ASN A 489 -23.47 10.43 20.12
CA ASN A 489 -23.82 11.32 21.24
C ASN A 489 -22.65 11.63 22.20
N SER A 490 -21.58 10.84 22.14
CA SER A 490 -20.38 10.99 22.97
C SER A 490 -19.17 11.55 22.20
N LEU A 491 -19.29 11.69 20.89
CA LEU A 491 -18.21 12.16 20.01
C LEU A 491 -18.24 13.68 19.85
N GLN A 492 -17.08 14.24 19.55
CA GLN A 492 -16.97 15.63 19.16
C GLN A 492 -17.47 15.84 17.73
N TRP A 493 -18.24 16.90 17.51
CA TRP A 493 -18.73 17.31 16.19
C TRP A 493 -18.55 18.83 15.99
N PRO A 494 -18.18 19.29 14.78
CA PRO A 494 -17.76 18.51 13.60
C PRO A 494 -16.52 17.64 13.88
N CYS A 495 -16.40 16.51 13.18
CA CYS A 495 -15.31 15.55 13.40
C CYS A 495 -13.94 16.23 13.16
N PRO A 496 -13.06 16.30 14.18
CA PRO A 496 -11.90 17.18 14.11
C PRO A 496 -10.63 16.49 13.58
N SER A 497 -10.04 17.05 12.52
CA SER A 497 -8.62 16.82 12.15
C SER A 497 -8.24 15.34 11.96
N ARG A 498 -9.18 14.54 11.45
CA ARG A 498 -8.95 13.13 11.12
C ARG A 498 -8.68 13.00 9.63
N GLN A 499 -7.72 12.17 9.25
CA GLN A 499 -7.52 11.79 7.86
C GLN A 499 -7.97 10.36 7.68
N ILE A 500 -8.85 10.16 6.71
CA ILE A 500 -9.13 8.84 6.17
C ILE A 500 -8.26 8.60 4.95
N THR A 501 -7.61 7.46 4.92
CA THR A 501 -6.90 6.92 3.77
C THR A 501 -7.58 5.64 3.32
N ILE A 502 -7.88 5.55 2.04
CA ILE A 502 -8.45 4.36 1.41
C ILE A 502 -7.47 3.93 0.33
N GLU A 503 -6.96 2.71 0.47
CA GLU A 503 -5.96 2.12 -0.41
C GLU A 503 -6.54 0.88 -1.08
N LEU A 504 -6.54 0.85 -2.41
CA LEU A 504 -6.73 -0.38 -3.17
C LEU A 504 -5.39 -1.10 -3.23
N LEU A 505 -5.32 -2.24 -2.56
CA LEU A 505 -4.11 -3.02 -2.40
C LEU A 505 -3.70 -3.65 -3.73
N GLU A 506 -2.47 -3.38 -4.15
CA GLU A 506 -1.79 -4.17 -5.16
C GLU A 506 -1.18 -5.40 -4.45
N GLN A 507 -1.66 -6.59 -4.79
CA GLN A 507 -1.48 -7.83 -4.02
C GLN A 507 -0.18 -8.56 -4.39
N THR A 508 0.87 -7.82 -4.73
CA THR A 508 2.21 -8.39 -4.91
C THR A 508 2.73 -8.92 -3.57
N SER A 509 3.35 -10.11 -3.60
CA SER A 509 3.85 -10.85 -2.42
C SER A 509 4.76 -10.03 -1.51
N SER A 510 5.72 -9.33 -2.10
CA SER A 510 6.66 -8.47 -1.39
C SER A 510 6.11 -7.06 -1.23
N ILE A 511 5.89 -6.60 0.01
CA ILE A 511 5.44 -5.24 0.33
C ILE A 511 6.34 -4.15 -0.26
N LEU A 512 7.64 -4.43 -0.42
CA LEU A 512 8.62 -3.50 -1.01
C LEU A 512 8.38 -3.17 -2.48
N LYS A 513 7.64 -4.03 -3.20
CA LYS A 513 7.36 -3.88 -4.63
C LYS A 513 5.95 -3.40 -4.91
N ARG A 514 5.12 -3.22 -3.88
CA ARG A 514 3.71 -2.90 -4.06
C ARG A 514 3.53 -1.50 -4.59
N MET A 515 2.64 -1.38 -5.57
CA MET A 515 2.23 -0.12 -6.18
C MET A 515 0.74 0.14 -5.92
N SER A 516 0.34 0.04 -4.66
CA SER A 516 -1.05 0.26 -4.24
C SER A 516 -1.53 1.66 -4.65
N LYS A 517 -2.81 1.79 -5.01
CA LYS A 517 -3.41 3.12 -5.27
C LYS A 517 -4.10 3.58 -4.00
N GLN A 518 -3.89 4.83 -3.60
CA GLN A 518 -4.60 5.39 -2.45
C GLN A 518 -5.13 6.81 -2.65
N ILE A 519 -6.14 7.14 -1.85
CA ILE A 519 -6.71 8.48 -1.69
C ILE A 519 -6.78 8.82 -0.20
N SER A 520 -6.44 10.06 0.14
CA SER A 520 -6.57 10.58 1.49
C SER A 520 -7.44 11.83 1.53
N VAL A 521 -8.33 11.89 2.52
CA VAL A 521 -9.23 13.01 2.79
C VAL A 521 -9.15 13.37 4.26
N THR A 522 -8.94 14.66 4.56
CA THR A 522 -8.93 15.16 5.94
C THR A 522 -10.21 15.88 6.26
N LEU A 523 -10.73 15.61 7.46
CA LEU A 523 -11.96 16.15 8.00
C LEU A 523 -11.65 17.51 8.66
N ASP A 524 -11.79 18.57 7.88
CA ASP A 524 -11.60 19.95 8.35
C ASP A 524 -12.92 20.52 8.89
N THR A 525 -12.91 20.82 10.19
CA THR A 525 -14.07 21.37 10.93
C THR A 525 -14.62 22.69 10.40
N THR A 526 -13.86 23.40 9.55
CA THR A 526 -14.26 24.69 8.98
C THR A 526 -15.02 24.54 7.65
N GLU A 527 -14.97 23.36 7.02
CA GLU A 527 -15.66 23.12 5.76
C GLU A 527 -17.17 23.12 5.95
N THR A 528 -17.88 23.86 5.09
CA THR A 528 -19.34 23.97 5.10
C THR A 528 -19.92 23.71 3.72
N PHE A 529 -21.19 23.32 3.68
CA PHE A 529 -21.96 23.20 2.45
C PHE A 529 -23.40 23.65 2.69
N THR A 530 -24.11 24.01 1.63
CA THR A 530 -25.49 24.51 1.71
C THR A 530 -26.47 23.55 1.06
N ILE A 531 -27.51 23.13 1.79
CA ILE A 531 -28.66 22.37 1.27
C ILE A 531 -29.93 23.16 1.56
N ASN A 532 -30.77 23.37 0.54
CA ASN A 532 -32.07 24.07 0.67
C ASN A 532 -31.98 25.45 1.36
N GLY A 533 -30.87 26.17 1.15
CA GLY A 533 -30.63 27.49 1.75
C GLY A 533 -30.14 27.47 3.21
N GLN A 534 -29.94 26.29 3.81
CA GLN A 534 -29.33 26.12 5.13
C GLN A 534 -27.90 25.64 4.99
N THR A 535 -27.00 26.21 5.79
CA THR A 535 -25.57 25.88 5.79
C THR A 535 -25.25 24.94 6.95
N PHE A 536 -24.56 23.85 6.65
CA PHE A 536 -24.13 22.83 7.60
C PHE A 536 -22.62 22.65 7.50
N TYR A 537 -21.99 22.21 8.60
CA TYR A 537 -20.61 21.75 8.54
C TYR A 537 -20.56 20.40 7.82
N LYS A 538 -19.60 20.26 6.90
CA LYS A 538 -19.43 19.09 6.04
C LYS A 538 -19.27 17.79 6.84
N TRP A 539 -18.61 17.89 7.98
CA TRP A 539 -18.28 16.78 8.87
C TRP A 539 -19.03 16.83 10.19
N ASP A 540 -20.21 17.47 10.23
CA ASP A 540 -21.10 17.43 11.40
C ASP A 540 -21.76 16.05 11.54
N ASN A 541 -22.45 15.85 12.66
CA ASN A 541 -23.14 14.61 12.97
C ASN A 541 -24.17 14.26 11.87
N PRO A 542 -24.07 13.08 11.22
CA PRO A 542 -25.01 12.66 10.17
C PRO A 542 -26.48 12.64 10.61
N LEU A 543 -26.79 12.54 11.90
CA LEU A 543 -28.15 12.62 12.42
C LEU A 543 -28.81 14.01 12.25
N ILE A 544 -28.02 15.07 12.06
CA ILE A 544 -28.53 16.45 11.96
C ILE A 544 -29.06 16.76 10.56
N PHE A 545 -28.31 16.35 9.53
CA PHE A 545 -28.58 16.75 8.14
C PHE A 545 -28.48 15.60 7.13
N GLY A 546 -28.02 14.43 7.58
CA GLY A 546 -27.70 13.31 6.71
C GLY A 546 -28.92 12.76 6.00
N LYS A 547 -28.68 12.11 4.86
CA LYS A 547 -29.73 11.40 4.11
C LYS A 547 -29.93 10.02 4.70
N GLN A 548 -31.18 9.56 4.76
CA GLN A 548 -31.53 8.26 5.31
C GLN A 548 -31.27 7.12 4.31
N TYR A 549 -30.67 6.03 4.80
CA TYR A 549 -30.34 4.79 4.09
C TYR A 549 -30.70 3.57 4.94
N GLU A 550 -30.76 2.39 4.33
CA GLU A 550 -31.07 1.11 5.00
C GLU A 550 -30.07 0.04 4.57
N ASP A 551 -29.52 -0.70 5.53
CA ASP A 551 -28.70 -1.90 5.30
C ASP A 551 -29.25 -3.10 6.09
N SER A 552 -28.53 -4.23 6.06
CA SER A 552 -28.92 -5.44 6.81
C SER A 552 -28.98 -5.25 8.33
N LYS A 553 -28.37 -4.18 8.87
CA LYS A 553 -28.38 -3.81 10.29
C LYS A 553 -29.44 -2.73 10.60
N GLY A 554 -30.24 -2.31 9.61
CA GLY A 554 -31.35 -1.37 9.75
C GLY A 554 -31.08 0.03 9.19
N TRP A 555 -31.95 0.97 9.55
CA TRP A 555 -31.88 2.36 9.07
C TRP A 555 -30.71 3.13 9.68
N TYR A 556 -30.10 4.01 8.88
CA TYR A 556 -29.02 4.91 9.28
C TYR A 556 -29.04 6.21 8.47
N TYR A 557 -28.31 7.22 8.93
CA TYR A 557 -28.14 8.48 8.22
C TYR A 557 -26.71 8.61 7.72
N ALA A 558 -26.51 9.13 6.51
CA ALA A 558 -25.20 9.35 5.93
C ALA A 558 -24.97 10.82 5.58
N GLY A 559 -23.77 11.31 5.87
CA GLY A 559 -23.30 12.63 5.50
C GLY A 559 -23.01 12.76 3.99
N PRO A 560 -22.27 13.79 3.57
CA PRO A 560 -21.89 13.98 2.17
C PRO A 560 -20.92 12.88 1.73
N LEU A 561 -21.09 12.40 0.49
CA LEU A 561 -20.21 11.40 -0.11
C LEU A 561 -18.99 12.10 -0.74
N ILE A 562 -17.77 11.70 -0.37
CA ILE A 562 -16.54 12.40 -0.72
C ILE A 562 -15.51 11.40 -1.21
N GLY A 563 -14.85 11.70 -2.33
CA GLY A 563 -13.87 10.79 -2.91
C GLY A 563 -13.50 11.17 -4.33
N ASP A 564 -13.01 10.20 -5.09
CA ASP A 564 -12.60 10.37 -6.48
C ASP A 564 -13.42 9.45 -7.39
N GLY A 565 -14.05 10.04 -8.40
CA GLY A 565 -14.83 9.32 -9.40
C GLY A 565 -13.98 8.58 -10.43
N ASN A 566 -12.72 8.98 -10.59
CA ASN A 566 -11.73 8.42 -11.51
C ASN A 566 -10.49 7.96 -10.74
N PHE A 567 -10.70 7.24 -9.65
CA PHE A 567 -9.66 6.82 -8.71
C PHE A 567 -8.55 5.98 -9.38
N ILE A 568 -8.93 5.02 -10.22
CA ILE A 568 -7.99 4.20 -11.02
C ILE A 568 -8.68 3.66 -12.27
N SER A 569 -7.97 3.63 -13.40
CA SER A 569 -8.52 3.09 -14.65
C SER A 569 -8.65 1.57 -14.59
N LYS A 570 -9.64 1.01 -15.29
CA LYS A 570 -9.79 -0.46 -15.39
C LYS A 570 -8.59 -1.10 -16.06
N GLU A 571 -8.02 -0.44 -17.06
CA GLU A 571 -6.81 -0.91 -17.74
C GLU A 571 -5.65 -1.08 -16.75
N ARG A 572 -5.46 -0.12 -15.84
CA ARG A 572 -4.41 -0.20 -14.82
C ARG A 572 -4.69 -1.26 -13.76
N ILE A 573 -5.95 -1.43 -13.35
CA ILE A 573 -6.35 -2.53 -12.47
C ILE A 573 -6.00 -3.89 -13.11
N MET A 574 -6.30 -4.06 -14.40
CA MET A 574 -6.06 -5.33 -15.11
C MET A 574 -4.59 -5.58 -15.43
N ALA A 575 -3.76 -4.52 -15.49
CA ALA A 575 -2.34 -4.62 -15.77
C ALA A 575 -1.49 -4.93 -14.52
N GLY A 576 -1.98 -4.61 -13.31
CA GLY A 576 -1.28 -4.88 -12.04
C GLY A 576 -1.95 -5.98 -11.22
N ASP A 577 -1.32 -6.38 -10.11
CA ASP A 577 -1.81 -7.45 -9.23
C ASP A 577 -2.91 -6.97 -8.25
N PHE A 578 -3.82 -6.11 -8.70
CA PHE A 578 -4.93 -5.64 -7.87
C PHE A 578 -6.01 -6.69 -7.63
N ILE A 579 -6.05 -7.73 -8.46
CA ILE A 579 -7.05 -8.80 -8.42
C ILE A 579 -6.34 -10.15 -8.29
N ARG A 580 -6.64 -10.89 -7.22
CA ARG A 580 -6.21 -12.29 -7.06
C ARG A 580 -7.39 -13.15 -6.65
N GLY A 581 -7.51 -14.34 -7.26
CA GLY A 581 -8.67 -15.22 -7.05
C GLY A 581 -10.02 -14.59 -7.43
N GLY A 582 -10.01 -13.54 -8.25
CA GLY A 582 -11.19 -12.72 -8.59
C GLY A 582 -11.55 -11.64 -7.56
N ASP A 583 -10.76 -11.48 -6.49
CA ASP A 583 -11.05 -10.60 -5.37
C ASP A 583 -10.08 -9.41 -5.28
N ALA A 584 -10.51 -8.36 -4.58
CA ALA A 584 -9.69 -7.20 -4.25
C ALA A 584 -9.83 -6.82 -2.77
N PHE A 585 -8.86 -6.08 -2.27
CA PHE A 585 -8.85 -5.57 -0.89
C PHE A 585 -8.74 -4.05 -0.87
N LEU A 586 -9.63 -3.41 -0.11
CA LEU A 586 -9.49 -2.01 0.27
C LEU A 586 -9.03 -1.91 1.72
N LEU A 587 -7.86 -1.33 1.92
CA LEU A 587 -7.31 -1.03 3.24
C LEU A 587 -7.77 0.37 3.64
N ILE A 588 -8.23 0.52 4.88
CA ILE A 588 -8.82 1.77 5.37
C ILE A 588 -8.16 2.15 6.68
N SER A 589 -7.54 3.33 6.70
CA SER A 589 -6.96 3.95 7.89
C SER A 589 -7.72 5.23 8.22
N PHE A 590 -8.03 5.44 9.49
CA PHE A 590 -8.76 6.60 9.97
C PHE A 590 -8.02 7.16 11.18
N GLU A 591 -7.18 8.16 10.96
CA GLU A 591 -6.09 8.55 11.86
C GLU A 591 -6.19 10.03 12.25
N ASP A 592 -5.63 10.39 13.40
CA ASP A 592 -5.43 11.78 13.80
C ASP A 592 -4.18 12.34 13.10
N VAL A 593 -4.36 13.39 12.28
CA VAL A 593 -3.25 14.01 11.52
C VAL A 593 -2.36 14.89 12.41
N LEU A 594 -2.91 15.38 13.53
CA LEU A 594 -2.20 16.26 14.46
C LEU A 594 -1.53 15.50 15.60
N ALA A 595 -1.89 14.23 15.80
CA ALA A 595 -1.14 13.37 16.68
C ALA A 595 0.26 13.16 16.08
N GLN A 596 1.29 13.71 16.72
CA GLN A 596 2.63 13.13 16.56
C GLN A 596 2.53 11.65 16.93
N PRO A 597 3.28 10.74 16.28
CA PRO A 597 3.30 9.33 16.66
C PRO A 597 3.63 9.25 18.14
N SER A 598 2.59 9.10 18.95
CA SER A 598 2.65 9.05 20.39
C SER A 598 2.40 7.59 20.77
N PRO A 599 3.21 7.01 21.65
CA PRO A 599 3.20 5.57 21.92
C PRO A 599 1.98 5.09 22.73
N ILE A 600 0.93 5.89 22.81
CA ILE A 600 -0.21 5.65 23.69
C ILE A 600 -1.49 5.95 22.91
N LEU A 601 -1.91 4.98 22.07
CA LEU A 601 -3.33 4.80 21.85
C LEU A 601 -3.98 4.38 23.18
N PRO A 602 -5.22 4.82 23.47
CA PRO A 602 -6.00 4.17 24.51
C PRO A 602 -6.02 2.69 24.20
N THR A 603 -5.75 1.87 25.23
CA THR A 603 -5.87 0.41 25.17
C THR A 603 -7.08 0.05 24.31
N PRO A 604 -6.94 -0.80 23.27
CA PRO A 604 -8.10 -1.33 22.57
C PRO A 604 -9.05 -1.80 23.65
N MET A 605 -10.36 -1.51 23.51
CA MET A 605 -11.39 -2.13 24.33
C MET A 605 -10.94 -3.56 24.55
N SER A 606 -10.64 -3.90 25.80
CA SER A 606 -10.08 -5.18 26.16
C SER A 606 -11.01 -6.22 25.58
N VAL A 607 -10.66 -6.79 24.43
CA VAL A 607 -11.16 -8.09 24.06
C VAL A 607 -10.56 -8.93 25.15
N THR A 608 -11.39 -9.27 26.13
CA THR A 608 -11.11 -10.35 27.07
C THR A 608 -10.98 -11.60 26.20
N TYR A 609 -9.80 -11.79 25.62
CA TYR A 609 -9.33 -13.11 25.28
C TYR A 609 -9.26 -13.82 26.61
N ASP A 610 -10.05 -14.89 26.75
CA ASP A 610 -10.00 -15.73 27.94
C ASP A 610 -8.54 -15.95 28.31
N SER A 611 -8.21 -15.70 29.58
CA SER A 611 -6.87 -15.83 30.12
C SER A 611 -6.40 -17.27 29.91
N PHE A 612 -5.77 -17.55 28.79
CA PHE A 612 -5.19 -18.85 28.52
C PHE A 612 -3.89 -18.90 29.31
N THR A 613 -3.86 -19.80 30.29
CA THR A 613 -2.60 -20.20 30.91
C THR A 613 -1.75 -20.87 29.82
N PRO A 614 -0.52 -20.41 29.57
CA PRO A 614 0.36 -21.13 28.66
C PRO A 614 0.51 -22.56 29.16
N SER A 615 0.09 -23.52 28.35
CA SER A 615 0.36 -24.93 28.59
C SER A 615 1.89 -25.10 28.64
N PRO A 616 2.44 -25.83 29.63
CA PRO A 616 3.89 -26.04 29.72
C PRO A 616 4.43 -26.58 28.39
N ALA A 617 5.60 -26.10 27.99
CA ALA A 617 6.31 -26.48 26.77
C ALA A 617 6.79 -27.96 26.75
N ASP A 618 6.20 -28.84 27.55
CA ASP A 618 6.83 -30.07 28.00
C ASP A 618 6.78 -31.23 26.99
N ASN A 619 6.18 -31.07 25.80
CA ASN A 619 6.10 -32.15 24.79
C ASN A 619 6.27 -31.70 23.32
N LEU A 620 6.78 -30.49 23.06
CA LEU A 620 7.09 -30.11 21.68
C LEU A 620 8.40 -30.75 21.22
N SER A 621 8.42 -31.32 20.01
CA SER A 621 9.68 -31.68 19.36
C SER A 621 10.56 -30.42 19.19
N PRO A 622 11.89 -30.55 19.25
CA PRO A 622 12.78 -29.44 18.98
C PRO A 622 12.44 -28.80 17.64
N CYS A 623 12.35 -27.47 17.60
CA CYS A 623 12.16 -26.73 16.37
C CYS A 623 13.36 -26.97 15.46
N VAL A 624 13.11 -27.38 14.21
CA VAL A 624 14.18 -27.70 13.25
C VAL A 624 14.12 -26.77 12.05
N TYR A 625 15.30 -26.43 11.53
CA TYR A 625 15.44 -25.85 10.21
C TYR A 625 15.14 -26.90 9.15
N TYR A 626 14.49 -26.48 8.08
CA TYR A 626 14.26 -27.29 6.90
C TYR A 626 14.99 -26.67 5.72
N GLU A 627 15.79 -27.49 5.05
CA GLU A 627 16.25 -27.16 3.70
C GLU A 627 15.23 -27.75 2.74
N CYS A 628 14.58 -26.88 1.99
CA CYS A 628 13.60 -27.25 0.99
C CYS A 628 14.27 -27.24 -0.38
N ASP A 629 14.31 -28.40 -1.04
CA ASP A 629 14.69 -28.49 -2.44
C ASP A 629 13.40 -28.42 -3.28
N PHE A 630 13.22 -27.29 -3.96
CA PHE A 630 12.04 -27.00 -4.78
C PHE A 630 12.20 -27.65 -6.15
N VAL A 631 11.97 -28.97 -6.22
CA VAL A 631 12.15 -29.75 -7.45
C VAL A 631 10.98 -29.52 -8.41
N SER A 632 11.26 -28.88 -9.56
CA SER A 632 10.27 -28.53 -10.61
C SER A 632 9.46 -29.70 -11.19
N VAL A 633 9.92 -30.94 -11.01
CA VAL A 633 9.40 -32.13 -11.72
C VAL A 633 8.22 -32.82 -10.99
N ASN A 634 8.13 -32.77 -9.66
CA ASN A 634 7.20 -33.63 -8.88
C ASN A 634 6.17 -32.91 -7.98
N ARG A 635 5.94 -31.60 -8.16
CA ARG A 635 4.84 -30.87 -7.48
C ARG A 635 4.90 -30.91 -5.95
N THR A 636 6.09 -31.07 -5.37
CA THR A 636 6.32 -31.12 -3.93
C THR A 636 7.68 -30.50 -3.64
N ALA A 637 7.73 -29.48 -2.79
CA ALA A 637 8.97 -29.06 -2.15
C ALA A 637 9.43 -30.21 -1.24
N VAL A 638 10.64 -30.73 -1.47
CA VAL A 638 11.21 -31.76 -0.61
C VAL A 638 11.96 -31.04 0.51
N CYS A 639 11.24 -30.76 1.59
CA CYS A 639 11.80 -30.16 2.80
C CYS A 639 12.35 -31.24 3.73
N ILE A 640 13.67 -31.29 3.90
CA ILE A 640 14.35 -32.22 4.80
C ILE A 640 14.91 -31.42 5.98
N PRO A 641 14.77 -31.91 7.23
CA PRO A 641 15.40 -31.24 8.37
C PRO A 641 16.92 -31.14 8.16
N SER A 642 17.53 -29.97 8.36
CA SER A 642 18.95 -29.73 8.03
C SER A 642 19.91 -30.72 8.72
N HIS A 643 19.56 -31.22 9.92
CA HIS A 643 20.35 -32.25 10.61
C HIS A 643 20.38 -33.61 9.89
N PHE A 644 19.33 -33.97 9.14
CA PHE A 644 19.31 -35.20 8.32
C PHE A 644 20.21 -35.06 7.09
N ILE A 645 20.34 -33.87 6.52
CA ILE A 645 21.26 -33.61 5.39
C ILE A 645 22.70 -33.72 5.86
N ALA A 646 23.05 -33.12 7.01
CA ALA A 646 24.38 -33.28 7.60
C ALA A 646 24.72 -34.75 7.90
N PHE A 647 23.74 -35.54 8.34
CA PHE A 647 23.90 -36.98 8.57
C PHE A 647 24.06 -37.78 7.27
N LEU A 648 23.29 -37.47 6.23
CA LEU A 648 23.43 -38.07 4.90
C LEU A 648 24.76 -37.69 4.25
N ALA A 649 25.18 -36.44 4.32
CA ALA A 649 26.48 -35.97 3.85
C ALA A 649 27.62 -36.66 4.60
N PHE A 650 27.49 -36.86 5.92
CA PHE A 650 28.43 -37.64 6.72
C PHE A 650 28.48 -39.11 6.25
N ILE A 651 27.33 -39.76 6.05
CA ILE A 651 27.27 -41.14 5.52
C ILE A 651 27.92 -41.22 4.13
N VAL A 652 27.62 -40.29 3.22
CA VAL A 652 28.21 -40.25 1.88
C VAL A 652 29.71 -40.03 1.96
N THR A 653 30.19 -39.13 2.82
CA THR A 653 31.62 -38.91 3.06
C THR A 653 32.29 -40.16 3.60
N VAL A 654 31.66 -40.84 4.57
CA VAL A 654 32.16 -42.10 5.14
C VAL A 654 32.21 -43.21 4.07
N ILE A 655 31.17 -43.35 3.25
CA ILE A 655 31.13 -44.33 2.15
C ILE A 655 32.19 -44.02 1.09
N LEU A 656 32.36 -42.75 0.70
CA LEU A 656 33.39 -42.31 -0.25
C LEU A 656 34.82 -42.47 0.29
N SER A 657 35.00 -42.49 1.61
CA SER A 657 36.29 -42.77 2.25
C SER A 657 36.57 -44.27 2.48
N ILE A 658 35.61 -45.15 2.19
CA ILE A 658 35.71 -46.62 2.26
C ILE A 658 35.91 -47.23 0.85
N HIS A 659 35.98 -46.41 -0.19
CA HIS A 659 36.48 -46.73 -1.53
C HIS A 659 37.74 -45.92 -1.83
#